data_AF-A0A1U7D5H1-F1
#
_entry.id   AF-A0A1U7D5H1-F1
#
_cell.length_a   1.000
_cell.length_b   1.000
_cell.length_c   1.000
_cell.angle_alpha   90.00
_cell.angle_beta   90.00
_cell.angle_gamma   90.00
#
_symmetry.space_group_name_H-M   'P 1'
#
loop_
_entity.id
_entity.type
_entity.pdbx_description
1 polymer ?
#
loop_
_entity_poly.entity_id
_entity_poly.type
_entity_poly.pdbx_seq_one_letter_code
_entity_poly.pdbx_strand_id
1 'polypeptide(L)'
;MTLTMTAKPIMFHADLSDAHPGEDYFLAHMGKRHRFVPHTEETRAAAMGEAPHQQCRDALKGVTHYIEAPVHMPAETVSRIHIRHTMRGFEGSHGEEGISHSAMYFPHEDDAFATDASMVHATPIDYTSTAKTFLFHHPDLVTKDKAGAKIILDLMDSPNVATQVNALATQMRMMGQPTESSGWATLQPFVEKSEEADYDKKAWGTYRQHPSDQIQGAAAAPLKMLINQVNNLQSLENIKWTVQTGTAVQSEDGGPQVQKFAELLALPPSERLAAQAGDAWSVAVANTSPVNMLTFKVSVADAAKNQVKVTFENTAFRYLGLYVRFYDAAGKPMKLPNWTVDDEGLSTKIIIEAFDNQYDDLRFIGMISPMNSVYAVPVPPPGETEVTFTFPPGAVSCSLYGSGLGTGADPWPKTPALGGILTAVFNLGVPSMLLAVGAAAQSYKPLYDIVQQLSSNKKVMAAGAALIAAYIGGTSAANRSFNWSAATSVVKFLFSSGVGKALAWAEAEMAGGAIEDEIPFAGWIMLTVNILTTVAQMTETIVTIATSPWNIENKVAVTITSTIDVFPDPRAQVFPHGSERKYVVKLIYQNENRPTVSYEHALGDTDAPTSLQAVFEGNTLGGSVKLEADFYVGDWLAGKATTGWLPNDETTMAQQSLYLVEYPVPLTDKSIYEHKQILTYAGGAYAWTNTSTAPTATVASRNNAPTGNNFGDWTGLSLSQRKATLGIGFQAAGTGLPQCGQTTPGGQLFTFQTVAIPGMPSIDETFPSCGFAGRSRMVFDYFPPKFLMDSSGNWAKGPDGKIPTPDPKDLDLGEYYIDPRPSSLPPEQGGGFHLRKVTLETGAPFDMDPVQPSYGRFPLFPDSVSLHPSLKVIGTNSSTKKLMVARLTIGGAADDAVPLAEFAAGPATDPTRPGLMFYPVAVSCAYDGTILVLEDTSADPTHGGAQVARISAYDLSMNPVKRFVDSNGDPTYWLYLTGATGTTFIDMQTVGDERKTYIYVLSYKGAGIDPSDYAMSIYTYGATPPAQNPLVATPNMAAAALAVDMWHTVYTENYAMVTDGAGTPAGPDVPGAGPDGRTGPSISMWLPPTGARR
;
A
#
# COMPACT_ATOMS: atom_id res chain seq x y z
N MET A 1 -42.44 22.17 15.80
CA MET A 1 -42.36 23.61 16.09
C MET A 1 -40.90 23.99 15.86
N THR A 2 -40.57 24.42 14.64
CA THR A 2 -39.19 24.76 14.27
C THR A 2 -38.89 26.13 14.87
N LEU A 3 -38.18 26.16 15.99
CA LEU A 3 -37.69 27.41 16.58
C LEU A 3 -36.70 28.02 15.57
N THR A 4 -37.10 29.09 14.90
CA THR A 4 -36.21 29.95 14.12
C THR A 4 -35.28 30.65 15.10
N MET A 5 -34.10 30.07 15.35
CA MET A 5 -33.08 30.66 16.20
C MET A 5 -32.19 31.55 15.35
N THR A 6 -32.18 32.85 15.64
CA THR A 6 -31.37 33.85 14.93
C THR A 6 -29.93 33.77 15.44
N ALA A 7 -28.95 33.55 14.55
CA ALA A 7 -27.53 33.52 14.92
C ALA A 7 -27.08 34.87 15.54
N LYS A 8 -26.49 34.80 16.72
CA LYS A 8 -25.96 35.99 17.44
C LYS A 8 -24.67 36.49 16.78
N PRO A 9 -24.39 37.82 16.84
CA PRO A 9 -23.15 38.35 16.31
C PRO A 9 -21.96 37.95 17.21
N ILE A 10 -20.77 37.85 16.61
CA ILE A 10 -19.56 37.29 17.21
C ILE A 10 -18.55 38.41 17.53
N MET A 11 -18.05 38.45 18.76
CA MET A 11 -16.96 39.29 19.20
C MET A 11 -15.63 38.52 19.09
N PHE A 12 -14.68 39.05 18.31
CA PHE A 12 -13.36 38.46 18.14
C PHE A 12 -12.30 39.15 19.00
N HIS A 13 -11.39 38.34 19.53
CA HIS A 13 -10.26 38.77 20.35
C HIS A 13 -8.95 38.25 19.75
N ALA A 14 -7.83 38.92 20.04
CA ALA A 14 -6.52 38.49 19.56
C ALA A 14 -5.39 38.77 20.58
N ASP A 15 -4.35 37.92 20.56
CA ASP A 15 -3.04 38.23 21.13
C ASP A 15 -2.17 38.90 20.06
N LEU A 16 -2.16 40.23 20.06
CA LEU A 16 -1.24 41.07 19.29
C LEU A 16 -0.19 41.74 20.18
N SER A 17 0.31 41.02 21.20
CA SER A 17 1.38 41.52 22.09
C SER A 17 2.70 41.83 21.36
N ASP A 18 2.91 41.23 20.19
CA ASP A 18 4.04 41.44 19.29
C ASP A 18 3.66 42.26 18.04
N ALA A 19 2.57 43.04 18.11
CA ALA A 19 2.16 43.94 17.04
C ALA A 19 3.28 44.88 16.59
N HIS A 20 3.38 45.09 15.27
CA HIS A 20 4.28 46.06 14.68
C HIS A 20 3.92 47.47 15.17
N PRO A 21 4.90 48.21 15.75
CA PRO A 21 4.63 49.54 16.27
C PRO A 21 4.13 50.49 15.17
N GLY A 22 3.01 51.17 15.43
CA GLY A 22 2.45 52.19 14.52
C GLY A 22 1.52 51.65 13.42
N GLU A 23 1.29 50.34 13.36
CA GLU A 23 0.35 49.72 12.41
C GLU A 23 -1.05 49.54 13.01
N ASP A 24 -2.07 49.68 12.17
CA ASP A 24 -3.43 49.28 12.52
C ASP A 24 -3.67 47.83 12.14
N TYR A 25 -4.41 47.10 12.97
CA TYR A 25 -4.74 45.69 12.78
C TYR A 25 -6.24 45.51 12.51
N PHE A 26 -6.59 44.58 11.62
CA PHE A 26 -7.96 44.32 11.19
C PHE A 26 -8.22 42.83 11.09
N LEU A 27 -9.38 42.40 11.58
CA LEU A 27 -9.96 41.12 11.20
C LEU A 27 -10.45 41.22 9.75
N ALA A 28 -9.90 40.39 8.89
CA ALA A 28 -10.28 40.25 7.49
C ALA A 28 -11.19 39.03 7.32
N HIS A 29 -12.38 39.26 6.75
CA HIS A 29 -13.34 38.22 6.43
C HIS A 29 -14.26 38.67 5.28
N MET A 30 -14.32 37.88 4.21
CA MET A 30 -15.17 38.11 3.03
C MET A 30 -15.03 39.53 2.43
N GLY A 31 -13.81 40.05 2.33
CA GLY A 31 -13.53 41.37 1.78
C GLY A 31 -13.87 42.54 2.71
N LYS A 32 -14.29 42.26 3.95
CA LYS A 32 -14.52 43.28 4.99
C LYS A 32 -13.33 43.35 5.95
N ARG A 33 -13.11 44.53 6.50
CA ARG A 33 -12.10 44.82 7.53
C ARG A 33 -12.82 45.29 8.79
N HIS A 34 -12.57 44.61 9.91
CA HIS A 34 -13.06 44.99 11.23
C HIS A 34 -11.88 45.33 12.12
N ARG A 35 -11.77 46.60 12.52
CA ARG A 35 -10.59 47.10 13.23
C ARG A 35 -10.46 46.47 14.61
N PHE A 36 -9.25 46.05 14.95
CA PHE A 36 -8.86 45.68 16.31
C PHE A 36 -8.43 46.92 17.09
N VAL A 37 -8.88 47.01 18.34
CA VAL A 37 -8.45 48.03 19.31
C VAL A 37 -7.90 47.36 20.57
N PRO A 38 -6.94 48.01 21.27
CA PRO A 38 -6.38 47.46 22.49
C PRO A 38 -7.43 47.28 23.59
N HIS A 39 -7.32 46.19 24.35
CA HIS A 39 -8.06 46.02 25.59
C HIS A 39 -7.52 46.96 26.69
N THR A 40 -8.43 47.58 27.44
CA THR A 40 -8.12 48.11 28.77
C THR A 40 -8.38 47.00 29.81
N GLU A 41 -7.93 47.20 31.05
CA GLU A 41 -8.25 46.28 32.15
C GLU A 41 -9.77 46.11 32.32
N GLU A 42 -10.52 47.20 32.16
CA GLU A 42 -11.98 47.25 32.25
C GLU A 42 -12.65 46.51 31.09
N THR A 43 -12.24 46.75 29.84
CA THR A 43 -12.89 46.08 28.68
C THR A 43 -12.61 44.59 28.65
N ARG A 44 -11.42 44.16 29.11
CA ARG A 44 -11.10 42.73 29.24
C ARG A 44 -11.89 42.08 30.38
N ALA A 45 -12.02 42.76 31.53
CA ALA A 45 -12.85 42.27 32.63
C ALA A 45 -14.33 42.16 32.24
N ALA A 46 -14.86 43.11 31.46
CA ALA A 46 -16.20 43.06 30.91
C ALA A 46 -16.41 41.85 29.98
N ALA A 47 -15.50 41.64 29.01
CA ALA A 47 -15.55 40.47 28.13
C ALA A 47 -15.48 39.14 28.90
N MET A 48 -14.64 39.05 29.94
CA MET A 48 -14.62 37.87 30.82
C MET A 48 -15.91 37.71 31.63
N GLY A 49 -16.57 38.81 32.01
CA GLY A 49 -17.86 38.78 32.71
C GLY A 49 -19.02 38.32 31.82
N GLU A 50 -18.96 38.67 30.53
CA GLU A 50 -19.96 38.31 29.52
C GLU A 50 -19.79 36.87 28.98
N ALA A 51 -18.61 36.27 29.13
CA ALA A 51 -18.33 34.91 28.68
C ALA A 51 -19.11 33.86 29.52
N PRO A 52 -19.91 32.99 28.87
CA PRO A 52 -20.91 32.14 29.55
C PRO A 52 -20.31 31.00 30.39
N HIS A 53 -19.10 30.52 30.08
CA HIS A 53 -18.45 29.42 30.79
C HIS A 53 -16.96 29.67 31.04
N GLN A 54 -16.40 28.93 32.01
CA GLN A 54 -15.06 29.14 32.56
C GLN A 54 -13.94 29.03 31.50
N GLN A 55 -14.06 28.09 30.57
CA GLN A 55 -13.07 27.92 29.50
C GLN A 55 -12.93 29.16 28.61
N CYS A 56 -14.05 29.79 28.22
CA CYS A 56 -14.03 31.05 27.48
C CYS A 56 -13.41 32.19 28.32
N ARG A 57 -13.73 32.25 29.62
CA ARG A 57 -13.10 33.23 30.53
C ARG A 57 -11.59 33.06 30.62
N ASP A 58 -11.11 31.82 30.69
CA ASP A 58 -9.69 31.53 30.77
C ASP A 58 -8.96 31.87 29.47
N ALA A 59 -9.56 31.62 28.31
CA ALA A 59 -9.01 32.00 27.01
C ALA A 59 -8.83 33.53 26.88
N LEU A 60 -9.74 34.33 27.47
CA LEU A 60 -9.70 35.79 27.43
C LEU A 60 -8.65 36.42 28.37
N LYS A 61 -7.94 35.66 29.20
CA LYS A 61 -6.91 36.22 30.10
C LYS A 61 -5.70 36.77 29.36
N GLY A 62 -5.32 36.13 28.25
CA GLY A 62 -4.10 36.43 27.49
C GLY A 62 -4.28 37.43 26.34
N VAL A 63 -5.52 37.86 26.05
CA VAL A 63 -5.78 38.70 24.86
C VAL A 63 -5.38 40.15 25.10
N THR A 64 -4.90 40.79 24.04
CA THR A 64 -4.46 42.19 24.06
C THR A 64 -5.38 43.11 23.26
N HIS A 65 -6.16 42.57 22.31
CA HIS A 65 -7.03 43.34 21.44
C HIS A 65 -8.39 42.66 21.22
N TYR A 66 -9.39 43.47 20.86
CA TYR A 66 -10.73 43.02 20.42
C TYR A 66 -11.23 43.87 19.25
N ILE A 67 -12.19 43.35 18.49
CA ILE A 67 -12.78 44.13 17.39
C ILE A 67 -13.75 45.19 17.90
N GLU A 68 -13.79 46.36 17.25
CA GLU A 68 -14.61 47.50 17.69
C GLU A 68 -16.13 47.20 17.69
N ALA A 69 -16.58 46.26 16.86
CA ALA A 69 -17.99 45.87 16.76
C ALA A 69 -18.14 44.36 16.45
N PRO A 70 -19.13 43.67 17.05
CA PRO A 70 -19.45 42.28 16.74
C PRO A 70 -19.77 42.06 15.24
N VAL A 71 -19.38 40.90 14.71
CA VAL A 71 -19.52 40.53 13.30
C VAL A 71 -20.48 39.35 13.16
N HIS A 72 -21.38 39.42 12.19
CA HIS A 72 -22.21 38.26 11.84
C HIS A 72 -21.38 37.24 11.06
N MET A 73 -21.25 36.04 11.62
CA MET A 73 -20.57 34.90 11.01
C MET A 73 -21.59 33.84 10.56
N PRO A 74 -21.24 32.99 9.58
CA PRO A 74 -22.07 31.86 9.18
C PRO A 74 -22.36 30.91 10.37
N ALA A 75 -23.61 30.47 10.52
CA ALA A 75 -24.02 29.63 11.66
C ALA A 75 -23.82 28.12 11.44
N GLU A 76 -23.78 27.68 10.18
CA GLU A 76 -23.83 26.27 9.79
C GLU A 76 -22.55 25.78 9.09
N THR A 77 -21.54 26.64 8.93
CA THR A 77 -20.31 26.29 8.21
C THR A 77 -19.08 26.94 8.81
N VAL A 78 -17.94 26.29 8.64
CA VAL A 78 -16.63 26.76 9.08
C VAL A 78 -16.07 27.74 8.05
N SER A 79 -15.54 28.87 8.54
CA SER A 79 -14.94 29.91 7.71
C SER A 79 -13.53 30.23 8.18
N ARG A 80 -12.60 30.44 7.25
CA ARG A 80 -11.28 30.98 7.58
C ARG A 80 -11.39 32.48 7.86
N ILE A 81 -10.69 32.93 8.90
CA ILE A 81 -10.52 34.34 9.27
C ILE A 81 -9.04 34.61 9.52
N HIS A 82 -8.62 35.86 9.33
CA HIS A 82 -7.22 36.23 9.54
C HIS A 82 -7.07 37.68 9.94
N ILE A 83 -5.91 38.01 10.49
CA ILE A 83 -5.57 39.36 10.92
C ILE A 83 -4.63 39.96 9.89
N ARG A 84 -5.05 41.09 9.33
CA ARG A 84 -4.23 41.96 8.49
C ARG A 84 -3.72 43.15 9.29
N HIS A 85 -2.62 43.72 8.85
CA HIS A 85 -2.12 44.97 9.41
C HIS A 85 -1.63 45.91 8.32
N THR A 86 -1.64 47.22 8.58
CA THR A 86 -1.02 48.17 7.66
C THR A 86 0.50 47.96 7.58
N MET A 87 1.11 48.39 6.48
CA MET A 87 2.55 48.32 6.25
C MET A 87 3.22 49.71 6.24
N ARG A 88 2.71 50.69 6.99
CA ARG A 88 3.12 52.11 6.90
C ARG A 88 4.57 52.36 7.33
N GLY A 89 5.06 51.59 8.29
CA GLY A 89 6.41 51.63 8.84
C GLY A 89 7.41 50.71 8.16
N PHE A 90 7.00 49.97 7.12
CA PHE A 90 7.84 49.02 6.40
C PHE A 90 8.45 49.67 5.15
N GLU A 91 9.68 50.18 5.29
CA GLU A 91 10.38 50.81 4.17
C GLU A 91 10.61 49.80 3.02
N GLY A 92 10.13 50.15 1.82
CA GLY A 92 10.26 49.30 0.64
C GLY A 92 9.19 48.19 0.49
N SER A 93 8.13 48.20 1.32
CA SER A 93 7.05 47.22 1.20
C SER A 93 6.37 47.25 -0.17
N HIS A 94 6.15 46.09 -0.75
CA HIS A 94 5.45 45.87 -2.02
C HIS A 94 3.90 45.88 -1.92
N GLY A 95 3.31 46.18 -0.76
CA GLY A 95 1.86 46.27 -0.58
C GLY A 95 1.42 47.11 0.62
N GLU A 96 0.11 47.44 0.67
CA GLU A 96 -0.48 48.32 1.69
C GLU A 96 -0.85 47.58 2.99
N GLU A 97 -1.12 46.28 2.91
CA GLU A 97 -1.48 45.42 4.04
C GLU A 97 -0.61 44.15 4.09
N GLY A 98 -0.10 43.83 5.27
CA GLY A 98 0.54 42.55 5.62
C GLY A 98 -0.45 41.59 6.28
N ILE A 99 -0.02 40.35 6.51
CA ILE A 99 -0.81 39.32 7.20
C ILE A 99 -0.05 38.83 8.43
N SER A 100 -0.74 38.84 9.56
CA SER A 100 -0.25 38.43 10.87
C SER A 100 -0.75 37.02 11.21
N HIS A 101 -1.73 36.90 12.10
CA HIS A 101 -2.29 35.64 12.59
C HIS A 101 -3.48 35.14 11.76
N SER A 102 -3.78 33.85 11.88
CA SER A 102 -4.91 33.19 11.21
C SER A 102 -5.69 32.28 12.16
N ALA A 103 -6.98 32.09 11.88
CA ALA A 103 -7.82 31.17 12.63
C ALA A 103 -8.91 30.55 11.73
N MET A 104 -9.37 29.36 12.11
CA MET A 104 -10.64 28.82 11.60
C MET A 104 -11.74 29.21 12.59
N TYR A 105 -12.79 29.88 12.11
CA TYR A 105 -14.00 30.11 12.88
C TYR A 105 -14.91 28.89 12.80
N PHE A 106 -15.18 28.29 13.96
CA PHE A 106 -16.10 27.16 14.11
C PHE A 106 -17.40 27.65 14.75
N PRO A 107 -18.57 27.40 14.16
CA PRO A 107 -19.83 27.72 14.82
C PRO A 107 -20.01 26.83 16.06
N HIS A 108 -20.08 27.42 17.25
CA HIS A 108 -20.32 26.66 18.50
C HIS A 108 -21.81 26.30 18.66
N GLU A 109 -22.12 25.08 19.09
CA GLU A 109 -23.50 24.66 19.42
C GLU A 109 -24.01 25.27 20.73
N ASP A 110 -23.15 25.38 21.76
CA ASP A 110 -23.55 25.84 23.08
C ASP A 110 -23.74 27.37 23.18
N ASP A 111 -23.01 28.14 22.36
CA ASP A 111 -23.03 29.61 22.39
C ASP A 111 -24.14 30.23 21.53
N ALA A 112 -24.60 29.51 20.49
CA ALA A 112 -25.72 29.94 19.66
C ALA A 112 -27.03 30.05 20.46
N PHE A 113 -27.09 29.43 21.65
CA PHE A 113 -28.32 29.27 22.44
C PHE A 113 -28.20 29.72 23.90
N ALA A 114 -27.10 30.34 24.34
CA ALA A 114 -27.03 30.99 25.65
C ALA A 114 -28.15 32.04 25.75
N THR A 115 -29.20 31.78 26.53
CA THR A 115 -30.50 32.46 26.41
C THR A 115 -30.49 33.97 26.68
N ASP A 116 -29.44 34.49 27.33
CA ASP A 116 -29.37 35.89 27.79
C ASP A 116 -28.22 36.75 27.19
N ALA A 117 -27.29 36.18 26.41
CA ALA A 117 -26.13 36.93 25.88
C ALA A 117 -26.50 37.78 24.64
N SER A 118 -26.07 39.04 24.54
CA SER A 118 -26.31 39.88 23.35
C SER A 118 -25.37 39.57 22.17
N MET A 119 -24.25 38.90 22.44
CA MET A 119 -23.23 38.49 21.48
C MET A 119 -22.50 37.24 21.99
N VAL A 120 -21.70 36.60 21.14
CA VAL A 120 -20.87 35.45 21.49
C VAL A 120 -19.40 35.81 21.37
N HIS A 121 -18.56 35.45 22.35
CA HIS A 121 -17.12 35.65 22.28
C HIS A 121 -16.45 34.46 21.59
N ALA A 122 -15.75 34.72 20.48
CA ALA A 122 -14.97 33.70 19.80
C ALA A 122 -13.72 33.32 20.59
N THR A 123 -13.22 32.10 20.34
CA THR A 123 -11.87 31.72 20.77
C THR A 123 -10.84 32.73 20.23
N PRO A 124 -9.92 33.23 21.07
CA PRO A 124 -8.94 34.23 20.63
C PRO A 124 -8.06 33.77 19.48
N ILE A 125 -7.70 34.71 18.61
CA ILE A 125 -6.75 34.52 17.51
C ILE A 125 -5.33 34.76 18.04
N ASP A 126 -4.47 33.74 17.94
CA ASP A 126 -3.10 33.75 18.43
C ASP A 126 -2.19 32.81 17.60
N TYR A 127 -0.96 32.57 18.06
CA TYR A 127 -0.06 31.62 17.42
C TYR A 127 -0.58 30.18 17.46
N THR A 128 -1.36 29.81 18.48
CA THR A 128 -1.97 28.47 18.60
C THR A 128 -3.05 28.29 17.55
N SER A 129 -3.94 29.27 17.36
CA SER A 129 -4.96 29.26 16.31
C SER A 129 -4.28 29.26 14.93
N THR A 130 -3.20 30.01 14.76
CA THR A 130 -2.44 30.07 13.48
C THR A 130 -1.81 28.71 13.16
N ALA A 131 -1.20 28.04 14.14
CA ALA A 131 -0.67 26.69 14.00
C ALA A 131 -1.78 25.68 13.65
N LYS A 132 -2.91 25.69 14.37
CA LYS A 132 -4.07 24.84 14.07
C LYS A 132 -4.59 25.09 12.65
N THR A 133 -4.71 26.35 12.25
CA THR A 133 -5.14 26.72 10.89
C THR A 133 -4.16 26.22 9.84
N PHE A 134 -2.84 26.36 10.04
CA PHE A 134 -1.85 25.83 9.10
C PHE A 134 -2.01 24.31 8.92
N LEU A 135 -2.14 23.56 10.02
CA LEU A 135 -2.36 22.11 9.97
C LEU A 135 -3.70 21.75 9.30
N PHE A 136 -4.77 22.49 9.60
CA PHE A 136 -6.11 22.26 9.04
C PHE A 136 -6.17 22.40 7.51
N HIS A 137 -5.20 23.07 6.87
CA HIS A 137 -5.14 23.16 5.41
C HIS A 137 -4.73 21.84 4.73
N HIS A 138 -4.30 20.84 5.48
CA HIS A 138 -4.01 19.53 4.89
C HIS A 138 -5.30 18.92 4.29
N PRO A 139 -5.26 18.34 3.07
CA PRO A 139 -6.46 17.82 2.40
C PRO A 139 -7.23 16.77 3.21
N ASP A 140 -6.53 15.96 4.00
CA ASP A 140 -7.17 14.93 4.84
C ASP A 140 -7.82 15.53 6.11
N LEU A 141 -7.54 16.79 6.44
CA LEU A 141 -8.11 17.49 7.60
C LEU A 141 -9.15 18.53 7.18
N VAL A 142 -8.91 19.27 6.10
CA VAL A 142 -9.74 20.42 5.71
C VAL A 142 -11.20 20.02 5.49
N THR A 143 -12.15 20.64 6.18
CA THR A 143 -13.58 20.42 5.95
C THR A 143 -14.41 21.64 6.31
N LYS A 144 -15.57 21.78 5.66
CA LYS A 144 -16.57 22.80 6.01
C LYS A 144 -17.79 22.25 6.72
N ASP A 145 -17.92 20.92 6.77
CA ASP A 145 -18.95 20.27 7.55
C ASP A 145 -18.70 20.57 9.03
N LYS A 146 -19.68 21.21 9.68
CA LYS A 146 -19.56 21.66 11.08
C LYS A 146 -19.25 20.49 12.01
N ALA A 147 -19.89 19.34 11.80
CA ALA A 147 -19.70 18.15 12.65
C ALA A 147 -18.29 17.56 12.48
N GLY A 148 -17.86 17.32 11.24
CA GLY A 148 -16.52 16.82 10.94
C GLY A 148 -15.42 17.79 11.40
N ALA A 149 -15.63 19.09 11.21
CA ALA A 149 -14.67 20.12 11.63
C ALA A 149 -14.54 20.18 13.16
N LYS A 150 -15.66 20.04 13.89
CA LYS A 150 -15.67 19.93 15.34
C LYS A 150 -14.87 18.70 15.81
N ILE A 151 -15.08 17.54 15.20
CA ILE A 151 -14.31 16.33 15.52
C ILE A 151 -12.80 16.60 15.34
N ILE A 152 -12.39 17.19 14.22
CA ILE A 152 -10.98 17.49 13.95
C ILE A 152 -10.40 18.51 14.95
N LEU A 153 -11.15 19.54 15.32
CA LEU A 153 -10.73 20.50 16.34
C LEU A 153 -10.57 19.83 17.71
N ASP A 154 -11.52 18.99 18.11
CA ASP A 154 -11.47 18.23 19.37
C ASP A 154 -10.23 17.31 19.39
N LEU A 155 -9.83 16.73 18.24
CA LEU A 155 -8.56 15.98 18.11
C LEU A 155 -7.33 16.88 18.27
N MET A 156 -7.32 18.09 17.69
CA MET A 156 -6.24 19.06 17.87
C MET A 156 -6.06 19.48 19.33
N ASP A 157 -7.14 19.46 20.11
CA ASP A 157 -7.15 19.76 21.54
C ASP A 157 -6.92 18.55 22.45
N SER A 158 -6.80 17.35 21.89
CA SER A 158 -6.42 16.16 22.65
C SER A 158 -5.02 16.31 23.26
N PRO A 159 -4.75 15.85 24.50
CA PRO A 159 -3.53 16.22 25.23
C PRO A 159 -2.21 16.00 24.48
N ASN A 160 -2.08 14.87 23.78
CA ASN A 160 -0.88 14.52 23.03
C ASN A 160 -0.70 15.39 21.78
N VAL A 161 -1.79 15.66 21.05
CA VAL A 161 -1.75 16.49 19.84
C VAL A 161 -1.57 17.96 20.23
N ALA A 162 -2.34 18.45 21.21
CA ALA A 162 -2.26 19.81 21.74
C ALA A 162 -0.84 20.16 22.18
N THR A 163 -0.11 19.23 22.80
CA THR A 163 1.30 19.43 23.17
C THR A 163 2.17 19.74 21.94
N GLN A 164 2.00 18.99 20.84
CA GLN A 164 2.77 19.20 19.62
C GLN A 164 2.32 20.47 18.86
N VAL A 165 1.02 20.77 18.85
CA VAL A 165 0.47 22.02 18.29
C VAL A 165 1.00 23.23 19.05
N ASN A 166 1.06 23.17 20.38
CA ASN A 166 1.61 24.23 21.22
C ASN A 166 3.12 24.40 21.03
N ALA A 167 3.87 23.32 20.79
CA ALA A 167 5.28 23.40 20.44
C ALA A 167 5.49 24.13 19.10
N LEU A 168 4.68 23.81 18.08
CA LEU A 168 4.67 24.52 16.80
C LEU A 168 4.32 26.00 16.98
N ALA A 169 3.27 26.31 17.74
CA ALA A 169 2.84 27.67 18.03
C ALA A 169 3.93 28.47 18.78
N THR A 170 4.60 27.84 19.75
CA THR A 170 5.74 28.44 20.47
C THR A 170 6.88 28.76 19.52
N GLN A 171 7.17 27.87 18.57
CA GLN A 171 8.18 28.11 17.57
C GLN A 171 7.80 29.25 16.63
N MET A 172 6.55 29.34 16.18
CA MET A 172 6.06 30.48 15.41
C MET A 172 6.22 31.79 16.20
N ARG A 173 5.87 31.80 17.50
CA ARG A 173 6.03 32.96 18.38
C ARG A 173 7.49 33.39 18.55
N MET A 174 8.42 32.43 18.70
CA MET A 174 9.85 32.74 18.80
C MET A 174 10.43 33.36 17.53
N MET A 175 9.85 33.04 16.37
CA MET A 175 10.26 33.61 15.09
C MET A 175 9.62 34.97 14.81
N GLY A 176 8.52 35.30 15.48
CA GLY A 176 7.81 36.58 15.35
C GLY A 176 6.92 36.67 14.09
N GLN A 177 6.18 37.78 13.98
CA GLN A 177 5.21 38.00 12.90
C GLN A 177 5.86 38.00 11.51
N PRO A 178 5.12 37.58 10.45
CA PRO A 178 5.63 37.54 9.09
C PRO A 178 5.99 38.92 8.55
N THR A 179 7.14 39.01 7.90
CA THR A 179 7.60 40.19 7.15
C THR A 179 8.13 39.74 5.79
N GLU A 180 8.50 40.67 4.89
CA GLU A 180 9.09 40.28 3.60
C GLU A 180 10.43 39.52 3.72
N SER A 181 11.13 39.62 4.86
CA SER A 181 12.49 39.07 5.04
C SER A 181 12.65 38.12 6.23
N SER A 182 11.68 38.02 7.13
CA SER A 182 11.78 37.26 8.39
C SER A 182 10.41 36.92 8.97
N GLY A 183 10.39 36.18 10.09
CA GLY A 183 9.18 35.72 10.77
C GLY A 183 9.00 34.21 10.70
N TRP A 184 7.92 33.70 11.28
CA TRP A 184 7.55 32.28 11.12
C TRP A 184 7.22 31.92 9.65
N ALA A 185 6.78 32.91 8.88
CA ALA A 185 6.63 32.88 7.43
C ALA A 185 7.22 34.15 6.81
N THR A 186 7.63 34.08 5.55
CA THR A 186 8.00 35.26 4.75
C THR A 186 6.82 35.71 3.90
N LEU A 187 6.57 37.02 3.85
CA LEU A 187 5.60 37.64 2.95
C LEU A 187 6.19 37.76 1.54
N GLN A 188 5.68 36.97 0.60
CA GLN A 188 6.14 36.97 -0.78
C GLN A 188 5.11 37.66 -1.68
N PRO A 189 5.53 38.63 -2.52
CA PRO A 189 4.64 39.24 -3.50
C PRO A 189 3.97 38.17 -4.38
N PHE A 190 2.65 38.25 -4.52
CA PHE A 190 1.89 37.20 -5.19
C PHE A 190 1.97 37.30 -6.73
N VAL A 191 2.03 38.51 -7.29
CA VAL A 191 2.16 38.77 -8.74
C VAL A 191 3.52 39.42 -9.04
N GLU A 192 4.28 38.83 -9.97
CA GLU A 192 5.52 39.42 -10.51
C GLU A 192 5.21 40.46 -11.61
N LYS A 193 6.09 41.46 -11.74
CA LYS A 193 5.94 42.58 -12.67
C LYS A 193 5.84 42.10 -14.13
N SER A 194 4.73 42.40 -14.81
CA SER A 194 4.59 42.23 -16.26
C SER A 194 5.22 43.40 -17.02
N GLU A 195 5.81 43.16 -18.19
CA GLU A 195 6.29 44.19 -19.12
C GLU A 195 5.18 44.78 -20.01
N GLU A 196 3.93 44.31 -19.89
CA GLU A 196 2.80 44.78 -20.72
C GLU A 196 2.27 46.16 -20.31
N ALA A 197 1.91 46.99 -21.29
CA ALA A 197 1.53 48.39 -21.12
C ALA A 197 0.16 48.62 -20.43
N ASP A 198 -0.71 47.60 -20.39
CA ASP A 198 -2.06 47.66 -19.79
C ASP A 198 -2.11 47.02 -18.38
N TYR A 199 -0.95 46.85 -17.73
CA TYR A 199 -0.82 46.36 -16.37
C TYR A 199 -1.48 47.32 -15.35
N ASP A 200 -2.52 46.83 -14.65
CA ASP A 200 -3.18 47.57 -13.57
C ASP A 200 -2.26 47.67 -12.34
N LYS A 201 -1.89 48.90 -11.98
CA LYS A 201 -1.08 49.21 -10.81
C LYS A 201 -1.68 48.73 -9.48
N LYS A 202 -2.96 48.34 -9.42
CA LYS A 202 -3.57 47.67 -8.26
C LYS A 202 -3.01 46.26 -7.98
N ALA A 203 -2.28 45.66 -8.92
CA ALA A 203 -1.62 44.36 -8.72
C ALA A 203 -0.37 44.42 -7.81
N TRP A 204 0.08 45.62 -7.40
CA TRP A 204 0.97 45.81 -6.26
C TRP A 204 0.13 45.94 -4.99
N GLY A 205 0.19 44.96 -4.06
CA GLY A 205 -0.62 45.04 -2.84
C GLY A 205 -0.81 43.78 -2.00
N THR A 206 -0.70 42.58 -2.59
CA THR A 206 -1.06 41.33 -1.89
C THR A 206 0.10 40.34 -1.78
N TYR A 207 0.26 39.81 -0.57
CA TYR A 207 1.29 38.83 -0.24
C TYR A 207 0.70 37.45 -0.05
N ARG A 208 1.48 36.42 -0.41
CA ARG A 208 1.33 35.07 0.14
C ARG A 208 2.24 34.90 1.35
N GLN A 209 1.78 34.18 2.37
CA GLN A 209 2.61 33.73 3.49
C GLN A 209 3.29 32.42 3.11
N HIS A 210 4.62 32.42 3.10
CA HIS A 210 5.41 31.21 2.89
C HIS A 210 6.07 30.79 4.21
N PRO A 211 5.52 29.79 4.93
CA PRO A 211 6.12 29.21 6.13
C PRO A 211 7.58 28.83 5.92
N SER A 212 8.45 29.20 6.84
CA SER A 212 9.87 28.84 6.78
C SER A 212 10.10 27.33 6.88
N ASP A 213 11.25 26.85 6.40
CA ASP A 213 11.63 25.42 6.49
C ASP A 213 11.60 24.90 7.93
N GLN A 214 11.96 25.76 8.90
CA GLN A 214 11.95 25.42 10.31
C GLN A 214 10.51 25.15 10.82
N ILE A 215 9.54 25.94 10.38
CA ILE A 215 8.12 25.76 10.70
C ILE A 215 7.55 24.55 9.98
N GLN A 216 7.93 24.34 8.71
CA GLN A 216 7.52 23.15 7.96
C GLN A 216 8.01 21.86 8.64
N GLY A 217 9.27 21.81 9.08
CA GLY A 217 9.81 20.68 9.83
C GLY A 217 9.12 20.46 11.18
N ALA A 218 8.79 21.53 11.91
CA ALA A 218 8.08 21.45 13.18
C ALA A 218 6.62 20.98 13.05
N ALA A 219 5.99 21.23 11.89
CA ALA A 219 4.62 20.81 11.63
C ALA A 219 4.47 19.31 11.33
N ALA A 220 5.56 18.60 10.98
CA ALA A 220 5.51 17.19 10.59
C ALA A 220 4.92 16.27 11.68
N ALA A 221 5.38 16.43 12.93
CA ALA A 221 4.94 15.62 14.05
C ALA A 221 3.43 15.79 14.38
N PRO A 222 2.90 17.01 14.63
CA PRO A 222 1.49 17.18 14.92
C PRO A 222 0.60 16.77 13.73
N LEU A 223 1.04 17.02 12.50
CA LEU A 223 0.28 16.66 11.31
C LEU A 223 0.14 15.13 11.16
N LYS A 224 1.25 14.39 11.34
CA LYS A 224 1.24 12.92 11.36
C LYS A 224 0.30 12.35 12.41
N MET A 225 0.30 12.93 13.61
CA MET A 225 -0.57 12.45 14.69
C MET A 225 -2.04 12.67 14.38
N LEU A 226 -2.39 13.86 13.88
CA LEU A 226 -3.78 14.21 13.54
C LEU A 226 -4.36 13.30 12.47
N ILE A 227 -3.64 13.10 11.38
CA ILE A 227 -4.20 12.37 10.25
C ILE A 227 -4.26 10.86 10.54
N ASN A 228 -3.31 10.31 11.30
CA ASN A 228 -3.45 8.96 11.86
C ASN A 228 -4.75 8.83 12.67
N GLN A 229 -5.09 9.80 13.53
CA GLN A 229 -6.35 9.75 14.29
C GLN A 229 -7.57 9.86 13.37
N VAL A 230 -7.57 10.78 12.41
CA VAL A 230 -8.68 10.96 11.44
C VAL A 230 -8.94 9.69 10.63
N ASN A 231 -7.88 9.02 10.15
CA ASN A 231 -8.00 7.80 9.35
C ASN A 231 -8.48 6.57 10.15
N ASN A 232 -8.47 6.63 11.48
CA ASN A 232 -8.93 5.56 12.35
C ASN A 232 -10.36 5.76 12.86
N LEU A 233 -10.87 6.99 12.90
CA LEU A 233 -12.19 7.28 13.45
C LEU A 233 -13.30 6.81 12.50
N GLN A 234 -14.11 5.85 12.96
CA GLN A 234 -15.29 5.37 12.25
C GLN A 234 -16.33 6.47 11.98
N SER A 235 -16.44 7.46 12.87
CA SER A 235 -17.32 8.61 12.67
C SER A 235 -16.95 9.48 11.46
N LEU A 236 -15.75 9.28 10.89
CA LEU A 236 -15.26 9.96 9.70
C LEU A 236 -15.21 9.03 8.47
N GLU A 237 -15.72 7.79 8.57
CA GLU A 237 -15.93 6.91 7.43
C GLU A 237 -16.93 7.53 6.45
N ASN A 238 -16.65 7.46 5.15
CA ASN A 238 -17.38 8.13 4.06
C ASN A 238 -17.38 9.67 4.14
N ILE A 239 -16.66 10.26 5.09
CA ILE A 239 -16.43 11.71 5.19
C ILE A 239 -14.97 12.02 4.82
N LYS A 240 -14.01 11.34 5.46
CA LYS A 240 -12.56 11.52 5.26
C LYS A 240 -11.84 10.32 4.69
N TRP A 241 -12.38 9.12 4.88
CA TRP A 241 -11.79 7.91 4.34
C TRP A 241 -12.87 6.91 3.93
N THR A 242 -12.52 6.01 3.01
CA THR A 242 -13.36 4.91 2.55
C THR A 242 -12.54 3.61 2.47
N VAL A 243 -13.22 2.47 2.47
CA VAL A 243 -12.59 1.16 2.30
C VAL A 243 -12.65 0.76 0.83
N GLN A 244 -11.48 0.51 0.24
CA GLN A 244 -11.38 -0.17 -1.04
C GLN A 244 -11.29 -1.67 -0.77
N THR A 245 -12.31 -2.43 -1.18
CA THR A 245 -12.28 -3.88 -1.01
C THR A 245 -11.51 -4.51 -2.15
N GLY A 246 -10.52 -5.33 -1.81
CA GLY A 246 -9.72 -6.08 -2.78
C GLY A 246 -10.38 -7.38 -3.20
N THR A 247 -9.88 -7.94 -4.30
CA THR A 247 -10.25 -9.27 -4.78
C THR A 247 -8.98 -10.09 -5.00
N ALA A 248 -8.85 -11.21 -4.29
CA ALA A 248 -7.73 -12.13 -4.48
C ALA A 248 -8.07 -13.27 -5.49
N VAL A 249 -9.33 -13.70 -5.56
CA VAL A 249 -9.80 -14.82 -6.41
C VAL A 249 -11.18 -14.51 -6.98
N GLN A 250 -11.41 -14.82 -8.26
CA GLN A 250 -12.74 -14.80 -8.90
C GLN A 250 -13.16 -16.22 -9.26
N SER A 251 -14.11 -16.77 -8.53
CA SER A 251 -14.70 -18.09 -8.80
C SER A 251 -16.03 -17.89 -9.51
N GLU A 252 -16.18 -18.40 -10.74
CA GLU A 252 -17.47 -18.45 -11.45
C GLU A 252 -18.09 -19.85 -11.35
N ASP A 253 -19.42 -19.93 -11.29
CA ASP A 253 -20.16 -21.20 -11.36
C ASP A 253 -20.05 -21.79 -12.78
N GLY A 254 -19.41 -22.96 -12.90
CA GLY A 254 -19.28 -23.70 -14.15
C GLY A 254 -20.55 -24.43 -14.59
N GLY A 255 -21.64 -24.40 -13.81
CA GLY A 255 -22.91 -25.08 -14.11
C GLY A 255 -23.48 -24.84 -15.52
N PRO A 256 -23.50 -23.60 -16.05
CA PRO A 256 -23.88 -23.33 -17.44
C PRO A 256 -22.95 -23.97 -18.47
N GLN A 257 -21.66 -24.13 -18.15
CA GLN A 257 -20.74 -24.86 -19.00
C GLN A 257 -21.01 -26.36 -18.97
N VAL A 258 -21.42 -26.96 -17.84
CA VAL A 258 -21.73 -28.40 -17.73
C VAL A 258 -22.81 -28.85 -18.74
N GLN A 259 -23.80 -27.99 -19.03
CA GLN A 259 -24.81 -28.25 -20.08
C GLN A 259 -24.20 -28.18 -21.49
N LYS A 260 -23.36 -27.18 -21.76
CA LYS A 260 -22.61 -27.01 -23.02
C LYS A 260 -21.57 -28.14 -23.23
N PHE A 261 -21.01 -28.67 -22.13
CA PHE A 261 -20.07 -29.79 -22.08
C PHE A 261 -20.75 -31.11 -22.41
N ALA A 262 -21.97 -31.35 -21.95
CA ALA A 262 -22.74 -32.53 -22.34
C ALA A 262 -23.02 -32.54 -23.85
N GLU A 263 -23.26 -31.36 -24.45
CA GLU A 263 -23.43 -31.19 -25.89
C GLU A 263 -22.12 -31.41 -26.67
N LEU A 264 -20.99 -30.91 -26.17
CA LEU A 264 -19.65 -31.12 -26.76
C LEU A 264 -19.16 -32.58 -26.64
N LEU A 265 -19.43 -33.26 -25.53
CA LEU A 265 -19.07 -34.67 -25.33
C LEU A 265 -19.87 -35.62 -26.21
N ALA A 266 -21.07 -35.21 -26.66
CA ALA A 266 -21.86 -35.94 -27.64
C ALA A 266 -21.25 -35.90 -29.06
N LEU A 267 -20.31 -34.99 -29.32
CA LEU A 267 -19.58 -34.89 -30.59
C LEU A 267 -18.34 -35.81 -30.61
N PRO A 268 -17.95 -36.35 -31.77
CA PRO A 268 -16.66 -37.01 -31.98
C PRO A 268 -15.48 -36.09 -31.62
N PRO A 269 -14.36 -36.59 -31.06
CA PRO A 269 -13.19 -35.77 -30.69
C PRO A 269 -12.66 -34.87 -31.82
N SER A 270 -12.80 -35.30 -33.08
CA SER A 270 -12.39 -34.54 -34.27
C SER A 270 -13.28 -33.35 -34.61
N GLU A 271 -14.48 -33.26 -34.05
CA GLU A 271 -15.50 -32.25 -34.40
C GLU A 271 -15.72 -31.19 -33.31
N ARG A 272 -15.22 -31.46 -32.10
CA ARG A 272 -15.35 -30.57 -30.93
C ARG A 272 -14.65 -29.23 -31.12
N LEU A 273 -13.48 -29.25 -31.77
CA LEU A 273 -12.68 -28.05 -32.05
C LEU A 273 -13.42 -27.07 -32.97
N ALA A 274 -14.16 -27.58 -33.96
CA ALA A 274 -14.95 -26.77 -34.89
C ALA A 274 -16.23 -26.22 -34.24
N ALA A 275 -16.80 -26.92 -33.27
CA ALA A 275 -17.97 -26.47 -32.52
C ALA A 275 -17.66 -25.35 -31.50
N GLN A 276 -16.39 -25.15 -31.15
CA GLN A 276 -15.91 -24.11 -30.24
C GLN A 276 -15.34 -22.87 -30.95
N ALA A 277 -15.15 -22.92 -32.26
CA ALA A 277 -14.66 -21.81 -33.06
C ALA A 277 -15.78 -20.78 -33.27
N GLY A 278 -15.96 -19.87 -32.31
CA GLY A 278 -16.74 -18.66 -32.55
C GLY A 278 -15.94 -17.69 -33.43
N ASP A 279 -16.42 -17.40 -34.64
CA ASP A 279 -15.80 -16.46 -35.61
C ASP A 279 -15.78 -14.98 -35.13
N ALA A 280 -16.20 -14.68 -33.90
CA ALA A 280 -16.34 -13.31 -33.40
C ALA A 280 -15.16 -12.92 -32.49
N TRP A 281 -14.36 -11.95 -32.95
CA TRP A 281 -13.29 -11.32 -32.16
C TRP A 281 -13.83 -10.74 -30.85
N SER A 282 -13.23 -11.12 -29.71
CA SER A 282 -13.59 -10.64 -28.38
C SER A 282 -12.37 -10.30 -27.51
N VAL A 283 -12.59 -9.50 -26.47
CA VAL A 283 -11.54 -9.00 -25.56
C VAL A 283 -12.01 -9.01 -24.10
N ALA A 284 -11.07 -9.07 -23.15
CA ALA A 284 -11.35 -8.90 -21.73
C ALA A 284 -10.27 -8.05 -21.02
N VAL A 285 -10.66 -7.42 -19.90
CA VAL A 285 -9.75 -6.71 -19.00
C VAL A 285 -9.06 -7.71 -18.08
N ALA A 286 -7.78 -7.48 -17.81
CA ALA A 286 -7.00 -8.23 -16.85
C ALA A 286 -7.59 -8.12 -15.44
N ASN A 287 -7.62 -6.93 -14.84
CA ASN A 287 -8.20 -6.74 -13.51
C ASN A 287 -9.54 -6.01 -13.58
N THR A 288 -10.62 -6.63 -13.12
CA THR A 288 -11.95 -6.00 -13.04
C THR A 288 -12.18 -5.26 -11.71
N SER A 289 -11.29 -5.43 -10.73
CA SER A 289 -11.30 -4.68 -9.46
C SER A 289 -10.58 -3.34 -9.60
N PRO A 290 -10.83 -2.37 -8.70
CA PRO A 290 -10.12 -1.09 -8.70
C PRO A 290 -8.61 -1.27 -8.47
N VAL A 291 -7.78 -0.70 -9.34
CA VAL A 291 -6.31 -0.63 -9.18
C VAL A 291 -5.96 0.82 -8.86
N ASN A 292 -5.41 1.08 -7.67
CA ASN A 292 -5.14 2.44 -7.20
C ASN A 292 -6.37 3.36 -7.36
N MET A 293 -7.58 2.92 -6.99
CA MET A 293 -8.86 3.67 -7.15
C MET A 293 -9.33 3.93 -8.61
N LEU A 294 -8.74 3.26 -9.60
CA LEU A 294 -9.15 3.30 -11.01
C LEU A 294 -9.70 1.94 -11.45
N THR A 295 -10.92 1.91 -11.96
CA THR A 295 -11.59 0.70 -12.47
C THR A 295 -11.72 0.77 -13.99
N PHE A 296 -11.57 -0.39 -14.64
CA PHE A 296 -11.58 -0.52 -16.10
C PHE A 296 -12.63 -1.55 -16.50
N LYS A 297 -13.46 -1.23 -17.50
CA LYS A 297 -14.43 -2.15 -18.11
C LYS A 297 -14.25 -2.10 -19.63
N VAL A 298 -14.32 -3.25 -20.30
CA VAL A 298 -14.21 -3.31 -21.77
C VAL A 298 -15.42 -4.00 -22.38
N SER A 299 -15.80 -3.55 -23.57
CA SER A 299 -16.78 -4.20 -24.43
C SER A 299 -16.32 -4.12 -25.90
N VAL A 300 -16.74 -5.09 -26.71
CA VAL A 300 -16.49 -5.08 -28.16
C VAL A 300 -17.51 -4.16 -28.82
N ALA A 301 -17.05 -3.11 -29.50
CA ALA A 301 -17.91 -2.18 -30.22
C ALA A 301 -18.18 -2.66 -31.66
N ASP A 302 -17.14 -3.18 -32.34
CA ASP A 302 -17.23 -3.76 -33.67
C ASP A 302 -16.18 -4.87 -33.83
N ALA A 303 -16.62 -6.12 -33.75
CA ALA A 303 -15.75 -7.30 -33.84
C ALA A 303 -15.07 -7.42 -35.21
N ALA A 304 -15.70 -6.97 -36.30
CA ALA A 304 -15.13 -7.07 -37.64
C ALA A 304 -13.98 -6.08 -37.87
N LYS A 305 -13.90 -5.03 -37.05
CA LYS A 305 -12.84 -4.02 -37.09
C LYS A 305 -11.83 -4.14 -35.96
N ASN A 306 -12.00 -5.11 -35.05
CA ASN A 306 -11.24 -5.18 -33.80
C ASN A 306 -11.37 -3.90 -32.96
N GLN A 307 -12.58 -3.33 -32.91
CA GLN A 307 -12.88 -2.08 -32.20
C GLN A 307 -13.46 -2.36 -30.82
N VAL A 308 -12.92 -1.66 -29.81
CA VAL A 308 -13.36 -1.79 -28.41
C VAL A 308 -13.85 -0.46 -27.88
N LYS A 309 -14.74 -0.55 -26.90
CA LYS A 309 -15.10 0.54 -26.01
C LYS A 309 -14.60 0.20 -24.61
N VAL A 310 -13.81 1.10 -24.04
CA VAL A 310 -13.32 1.00 -22.67
C VAL A 310 -13.94 2.10 -21.82
N THR A 311 -14.54 1.72 -20.69
CA THR A 311 -15.06 2.63 -19.68
C THR A 311 -14.08 2.66 -18.50
N PHE A 312 -13.69 3.86 -18.11
CA PHE A 312 -12.84 4.13 -16.95
C PHE A 312 -13.68 4.79 -15.87
N GLU A 313 -13.54 4.33 -14.63
CA GLU A 313 -14.20 4.91 -13.45
C GLU A 313 -13.12 5.25 -12.41
N ASN A 314 -13.05 6.50 -11.99
CA ASN A 314 -12.04 7.03 -11.09
C ASN A 314 -12.69 7.49 -9.78
N THR A 315 -12.37 6.77 -8.71
CA THR A 315 -12.84 7.08 -7.35
C THR A 315 -11.84 7.92 -6.56
N ALA A 316 -10.65 8.17 -7.11
CA ALA A 316 -9.65 9.03 -6.48
C ALA A 316 -9.98 10.51 -6.68
N PHE A 317 -9.54 11.32 -5.72
CA PHE A 317 -9.59 12.79 -5.80
C PHE A 317 -8.42 13.36 -6.64
N ARG A 318 -8.30 12.90 -7.90
CA ARG A 318 -7.29 13.37 -8.87
C ARG A 318 -7.75 13.25 -10.32
N TYR A 319 -7.22 14.11 -11.18
CA TYR A 319 -7.28 13.94 -12.64
C TYR A 319 -6.20 12.97 -13.11
N LEU A 320 -6.50 12.20 -14.16
CA LEU A 320 -5.54 11.34 -14.84
C LEU A 320 -5.60 11.56 -16.35
N GLY A 321 -4.45 11.60 -17.01
CA GLY A 321 -4.35 11.39 -18.45
C GLY A 321 -4.47 9.89 -18.75
N LEU A 322 -5.20 9.53 -19.79
CA LEU A 322 -5.41 8.16 -20.22
C LEU A 322 -4.52 7.85 -21.42
N TYR A 323 -3.85 6.69 -21.38
CA TYR A 323 -2.92 6.24 -22.42
C TYR A 323 -3.11 4.77 -22.80
N VAL A 324 -2.70 4.42 -24.02
CA VAL A 324 -2.69 3.04 -24.52
C VAL A 324 -1.33 2.68 -25.12
N ARG A 325 -0.89 1.44 -24.89
CA ARG A 325 0.30 0.81 -25.49
C ARG A 325 -0.06 -0.56 -26.02
N PHE A 326 0.14 -0.79 -27.32
CA PHE A 326 -0.21 -2.05 -27.98
C PHE A 326 0.96 -3.02 -28.01
N TYR A 327 0.67 -4.32 -27.97
CA TYR A 327 1.65 -5.39 -28.06
C TYR A 327 1.28 -6.40 -29.14
N ASP A 328 2.31 -6.90 -29.81
CA ASP A 328 2.19 -8.01 -30.75
C ASP A 328 2.09 -9.37 -30.03
N ALA A 329 1.88 -10.44 -30.81
CA ALA A 329 1.80 -11.81 -30.29
C ALA A 329 3.06 -12.31 -29.58
N ALA A 330 4.21 -11.67 -29.80
CA ALA A 330 5.46 -11.98 -29.10
C ALA A 330 5.60 -11.20 -27.77
N GLY A 331 4.59 -10.43 -27.38
CA GLY A 331 4.61 -9.58 -26.18
C GLY A 331 5.49 -8.34 -26.32
N LYS A 332 5.89 -7.97 -27.54
CA LYS A 332 6.74 -6.80 -27.78
C LYS A 332 5.88 -5.55 -28.00
N PRO A 333 6.25 -4.41 -27.38
CA PRO A 333 5.54 -3.16 -27.58
C PRO A 333 5.67 -2.65 -29.02
N MET A 334 4.55 -2.26 -29.61
CA MET A 334 4.46 -1.76 -30.98
C MET A 334 4.75 -0.25 -31.04
N LYS A 335 5.58 0.17 -32.00
CA LYS A 335 5.81 1.59 -32.31
C LYS A 335 4.81 2.07 -33.35
N LEU A 336 3.91 2.95 -32.94
CA LEU A 336 2.74 3.43 -33.66
C LEU A 336 2.66 4.97 -33.65
N PRO A 337 3.63 5.71 -34.22
CA PRO A 337 3.71 7.17 -34.15
C PRO A 337 2.57 7.90 -34.87
N ASN A 338 1.81 7.21 -35.74
CA ASN A 338 0.69 7.80 -36.49
C ASN A 338 -0.69 7.29 -36.03
N TRP A 339 -0.75 6.43 -35.01
CA TRP A 339 -2.03 5.90 -34.52
C TRP A 339 -2.76 6.94 -33.67
N THR A 340 -4.08 7.01 -33.80
CA THR A 340 -4.94 7.93 -33.04
C THR A 340 -6.15 7.16 -32.51
N VAL A 341 -6.72 7.63 -31.40
CA VAL A 341 -8.00 7.13 -30.87
C VAL A 341 -9.12 7.36 -31.90
N ASP A 342 -10.12 6.49 -31.96
CA ASP A 342 -11.15 6.57 -33.02
C ASP A 342 -12.04 7.80 -32.84
N ASP A 343 -12.39 8.10 -31.60
CA ASP A 343 -13.16 9.29 -31.20
C ASP A 343 -12.25 10.50 -30.91
N GLU A 344 -11.22 10.74 -31.74
CA GLU A 344 -10.27 11.83 -31.54
C GLU A 344 -10.94 13.21 -31.76
N GLY A 345 -11.54 13.73 -30.68
CA GLY A 345 -12.10 15.07 -30.63
C GLY A 345 -11.05 16.17 -30.75
N LEU A 346 -11.50 17.39 -31.07
CA LEU A 346 -10.64 18.57 -31.19
C LEU A 346 -9.83 18.86 -29.90
N SER A 347 -10.40 18.59 -28.73
CA SER A 347 -9.74 18.72 -27.43
C SER A 347 -8.52 17.80 -27.30
N THR A 348 -8.63 16.53 -27.70
CA THR A 348 -7.54 15.55 -27.65
C THR A 348 -6.35 16.01 -28.50
N LYS A 349 -6.59 16.52 -29.70
CA LYS A 349 -5.52 17.05 -30.59
C LYS A 349 -4.81 18.25 -29.97
N ILE A 350 -5.56 19.21 -29.42
CA ILE A 350 -5.00 20.40 -28.77
C ILE A 350 -4.14 20.00 -27.57
N ILE A 351 -4.58 19.02 -26.78
CA ILE A 351 -3.82 18.52 -25.62
C ILE A 351 -2.51 17.88 -26.07
N ILE A 352 -2.55 16.99 -27.07
CA ILE A 352 -1.36 16.33 -27.62
C ILE A 352 -0.35 17.36 -28.13
N GLU A 353 -0.81 18.33 -28.93
CA GLU A 353 0.05 19.40 -29.46
C GLU A 353 0.67 20.27 -28.36
N ALA A 354 -0.09 20.58 -27.31
CA ALA A 354 0.34 21.51 -26.27
C ALA A 354 1.30 20.86 -25.26
N PHE A 355 1.05 19.60 -24.89
CA PHE A 355 1.83 18.92 -23.85
C PHE A 355 2.93 18.02 -24.40
N ASP A 356 2.91 17.66 -25.68
CA ASP A 356 3.79 16.62 -26.25
C ASP A 356 3.82 15.38 -25.34
N ASN A 357 2.63 14.93 -24.91
CA ASN A 357 2.46 13.99 -23.80
C ASN A 357 2.48 12.51 -24.21
N GLN A 358 3.00 12.17 -25.38
CA GLN A 358 2.96 10.83 -25.95
C GLN A 358 4.32 10.36 -26.46
N TYR A 359 4.43 9.07 -26.74
CA TYR A 359 5.62 8.39 -27.27
C TYR A 359 5.23 7.52 -28.48
N ASP A 360 6.22 7.09 -29.26
CA ASP A 360 5.97 6.20 -30.41
C ASP A 360 5.20 4.94 -30.01
N ASP A 361 5.46 4.39 -28.83
CA ASP A 361 4.83 3.17 -28.32
C ASP A 361 3.81 3.41 -27.20
N LEU A 362 3.46 4.67 -26.89
CA LEU A 362 2.47 5.00 -25.87
C LEU A 362 1.65 6.23 -26.30
N ARG A 363 0.36 6.03 -26.57
CA ARG A 363 -0.51 7.03 -27.20
C ARG A 363 -1.55 7.58 -26.23
N PHE A 364 -1.77 8.89 -26.25
CA PHE A 364 -2.80 9.56 -25.46
C PHE A 364 -4.18 9.24 -26.04
N ILE A 365 -5.12 8.82 -25.19
CA ILE A 365 -6.47 8.42 -25.62
C ILE A 365 -7.59 9.23 -24.97
N GLY A 366 -7.27 10.02 -23.93
CA GLY A 366 -8.26 10.84 -23.25
C GLY A 366 -7.82 11.28 -21.87
N MET A 367 -8.75 11.80 -21.07
CA MET A 367 -8.52 12.17 -19.68
C MET A 367 -9.74 11.78 -18.86
N ILE A 368 -9.54 11.49 -17.58
CA ILE A 368 -10.63 11.19 -16.66
C ILE A 368 -10.64 12.18 -15.50
N SER A 369 -11.84 12.62 -15.13
CA SER A 369 -12.08 13.49 -13.98
C SER A 369 -11.92 12.75 -12.65
N PRO A 370 -11.68 13.47 -11.54
CA PRO A 370 -11.71 12.91 -10.19
C PRO A 370 -13.12 12.47 -9.78
N MET A 371 -13.21 11.71 -8.68
CA MET A 371 -14.43 11.64 -7.86
C MET A 371 -14.88 13.07 -7.51
N ASN A 372 -16.18 13.37 -7.68
CA ASN A 372 -16.68 14.68 -7.29
C ASN A 372 -16.44 14.85 -5.79
N SER A 373 -16.04 16.05 -5.37
CA SER A 373 -15.80 16.28 -3.95
C SER A 373 -16.13 17.69 -3.52
N VAL A 374 -16.34 17.85 -2.22
CA VAL A 374 -16.59 19.13 -1.56
C VAL A 374 -15.60 19.24 -0.41
N TYR A 375 -14.57 20.07 -0.55
CA TYR A 375 -13.46 20.19 0.42
C TYR A 375 -12.87 18.82 0.80
N ALA A 376 -12.49 18.05 -0.23
CA ALA A 376 -11.93 16.69 -0.11
C ALA A 376 -12.90 15.64 0.49
N VAL A 377 -14.20 15.94 0.63
CA VAL A 377 -15.24 14.96 0.95
C VAL A 377 -15.82 14.39 -0.35
N PRO A 378 -15.71 13.07 -0.62
CA PRO A 378 -16.27 12.44 -1.82
C PRO A 378 -17.80 12.59 -1.90
N VAL A 379 -18.32 12.94 -3.08
CA VAL A 379 -19.75 13.02 -3.37
C VAL A 379 -20.02 12.25 -4.67
N PRO A 380 -20.88 11.22 -4.68
CA PRO A 380 -21.23 10.52 -5.91
C PRO A 380 -21.90 11.45 -6.96
N PRO A 381 -21.78 11.16 -8.26
CA PRO A 381 -21.12 9.99 -8.86
C PRO A 381 -19.58 10.13 -8.96
N PRO A 382 -18.84 9.01 -9.14
CA PRO A 382 -17.42 9.03 -9.46
C PRO A 382 -17.14 9.69 -10.81
N GLY A 383 -15.86 10.00 -11.07
CA GLY A 383 -15.43 10.41 -12.40
C GLY A 383 -15.53 9.24 -13.37
N GLU A 384 -16.12 9.45 -14.54
CA GLU A 384 -16.29 8.41 -15.55
C GLU A 384 -15.93 8.95 -16.93
N THR A 385 -15.28 8.13 -17.76
CA THR A 385 -14.97 8.46 -19.15
C THR A 385 -14.98 7.20 -19.99
N GLU A 386 -15.61 7.26 -21.17
CA GLU A 386 -15.57 6.21 -22.18
C GLU A 386 -14.62 6.59 -23.30
N VAL A 387 -13.86 5.61 -23.79
CA VAL A 387 -12.96 5.75 -24.93
C VAL A 387 -13.20 4.61 -25.90
N THR A 388 -13.44 4.94 -27.18
CA THR A 388 -13.52 3.95 -28.27
C THR A 388 -12.23 3.98 -29.07
N PHE A 389 -11.64 2.81 -29.31
CA PHE A 389 -10.48 2.71 -30.19
C PHE A 389 -10.37 1.37 -30.91
N THR A 390 -9.70 1.38 -32.06
CA THR A 390 -9.44 0.20 -32.87
C THR A 390 -8.03 -0.36 -32.63
N PHE A 391 -7.94 -1.67 -32.41
CA PHE A 391 -6.65 -2.36 -32.33
C PHE A 391 -5.91 -2.25 -33.68
N PRO A 392 -4.63 -1.82 -33.69
CA PRO A 392 -3.85 -1.77 -34.91
C PRO A 392 -3.57 -3.18 -35.44
N PRO A 393 -3.34 -3.35 -36.76
CA PRO A 393 -3.06 -4.66 -37.34
C PRO A 393 -1.90 -5.37 -36.65
N GLY A 394 -2.11 -6.64 -36.25
CA GLY A 394 -1.11 -7.48 -35.56
C GLY A 394 -1.03 -7.27 -34.04
N ALA A 395 -1.76 -6.31 -33.47
CA ALA A 395 -1.90 -6.19 -32.02
C ALA A 395 -2.85 -7.26 -31.47
N VAL A 396 -2.44 -7.88 -30.36
CA VAL A 396 -3.23 -8.90 -29.66
C VAL A 396 -3.61 -8.50 -28.24
N SER A 397 -2.94 -7.48 -27.72
CA SER A 397 -3.22 -6.91 -26.40
C SER A 397 -2.81 -5.44 -26.35
N CYS A 398 -3.30 -4.73 -25.34
CA CYS A 398 -2.83 -3.41 -24.98
C CYS A 398 -2.76 -3.23 -23.45
N SER A 399 -1.82 -2.41 -22.99
CA SER A 399 -1.82 -1.84 -21.65
C SER A 399 -2.53 -0.49 -21.72
N LEU A 400 -3.41 -0.25 -20.76
CA LEU A 400 -4.08 1.02 -20.52
C LEU A 400 -3.49 1.64 -19.25
N TYR A 401 -3.22 2.94 -19.30
CA TYR A 401 -2.65 3.66 -18.18
C TYR A 401 -3.48 4.87 -17.79
N GLY A 402 -3.69 5.07 -16.49
CA GLY A 402 -4.03 6.37 -15.92
C GLY A 402 -2.78 7.03 -15.34
N SER A 403 -2.36 8.17 -15.89
CA SER A 403 -1.13 8.87 -15.50
C SER A 403 -1.40 10.23 -14.85
N GLY A 404 -0.73 10.51 -13.72
CA GLY A 404 -0.94 11.73 -12.94
C GLY A 404 0.07 11.87 -11.80
N LEU A 405 -0.32 12.47 -10.66
CA LEU A 405 0.56 12.59 -9.49
C LEU A 405 1.02 11.21 -9.01
N GLY A 406 2.31 11.08 -8.68
CA GLY A 406 2.85 9.83 -8.18
C GLY A 406 4.31 9.86 -7.74
N THR A 407 4.82 8.69 -7.40
CA THR A 407 6.23 8.42 -7.08
C THR A 407 6.69 7.07 -7.64
N GLY A 408 7.98 6.82 -7.67
CA GLY A 408 8.58 5.55 -8.11
C GLY A 408 9.06 5.58 -9.56
N ALA A 409 9.01 4.42 -10.21
CA ALA A 409 9.49 4.27 -11.59
C ALA A 409 8.58 5.03 -12.58
N ASP A 410 9.21 5.81 -13.45
CA ASP A 410 8.55 6.61 -14.48
C ASP A 410 9.34 6.51 -15.80
N PRO A 411 9.07 5.48 -16.60
CA PRO A 411 9.68 5.33 -17.91
C PRO A 411 9.14 6.33 -18.94
N TRP A 412 8.04 7.05 -18.63
CA TRP A 412 7.35 7.95 -19.55
C TRP A 412 7.10 9.35 -18.94
N PRO A 413 8.15 10.14 -18.64
CA PRO A 413 8.08 11.49 -18.03
C PRO A 413 7.02 12.45 -18.53
N LYS A 414 6.63 12.31 -19.80
CA LYS A 414 5.69 13.22 -20.45
C LYS A 414 4.23 12.96 -20.04
N THR A 415 3.90 11.76 -19.55
CA THR A 415 2.52 11.35 -19.29
C THR A 415 1.92 11.89 -17.98
N PRO A 416 2.66 12.04 -16.86
CA PRO A 416 2.07 12.52 -15.60
C PRO A 416 1.62 13.98 -15.61
N ALA A 417 2.17 14.76 -16.54
CA ALA A 417 2.02 16.20 -16.67
C ALA A 417 0.59 16.72 -16.55
N LEU A 418 -0.30 16.21 -17.41
CA LEU A 418 -1.67 16.70 -17.53
C LEU A 418 -2.47 16.40 -16.26
N GLY A 419 -2.47 15.13 -15.84
CA GLY A 419 -3.18 14.71 -14.63
C GLY A 419 -2.65 15.41 -13.38
N GLY A 420 -1.34 15.58 -13.27
CA GLY A 420 -0.68 16.25 -12.15
C GLY A 420 -1.07 17.71 -12.01
N ILE A 421 -0.98 18.50 -13.10
CA ILE A 421 -1.31 19.93 -13.08
C ILE A 421 -2.80 20.15 -12.79
N LEU A 422 -3.68 19.39 -13.45
CA LEU A 422 -5.13 19.54 -13.23
C LEU A 422 -5.50 19.18 -11.78
N THR A 423 -4.89 18.14 -11.21
CA THR A 423 -5.08 17.80 -9.80
C THR A 423 -4.59 18.93 -8.88
N ALA A 424 -3.38 19.43 -9.11
CA ALA A 424 -2.82 20.50 -8.27
C ALA A 424 -3.66 21.79 -8.31
N VAL A 425 -4.14 22.18 -9.49
CA VAL A 425 -4.94 23.41 -9.68
C VAL A 425 -6.36 23.24 -9.15
N PHE A 426 -7.08 22.22 -9.62
CA PHE A 426 -8.54 22.15 -9.46
C PHE A 426 -8.98 21.28 -8.28
N ASN A 427 -8.19 20.28 -7.87
CA ASN A 427 -8.50 19.48 -6.68
C ASN A 427 -7.91 20.09 -5.40
N LEU A 428 -6.77 20.79 -5.49
CA LEU A 428 -6.09 21.33 -4.31
C LEU A 428 -6.14 22.86 -4.23
N GLY A 429 -5.76 23.56 -5.31
CA GLY A 429 -5.69 25.02 -5.34
C GLY A 429 -7.03 25.72 -5.16
N VAL A 430 -8.01 25.46 -6.04
CA VAL A 430 -9.32 26.13 -6.03
C VAL A 430 -10.10 25.87 -4.73
N PRO A 431 -10.23 24.64 -4.21
CA PRO A 431 -10.95 24.40 -2.95
C PRO A 431 -10.33 25.15 -1.76
N SER A 432 -9.00 25.34 -1.75
CA SER A 432 -8.30 26.10 -0.71
C SER A 432 -8.64 27.59 -0.72
N MET A 433 -8.93 28.15 -1.90
CA MET A 433 -9.38 29.55 -2.06
C MET A 433 -10.85 29.73 -1.73
N LEU A 434 -11.65 28.68 -1.75
CA LEU A 434 -13.07 28.77 -1.42
C LEU A 434 -13.31 28.67 0.08
N LEU A 435 -12.29 28.44 0.92
CA LEU A 435 -12.43 28.24 2.36
C LEU A 435 -13.04 29.44 3.11
N ALA A 436 -12.82 30.69 2.68
CA ALA A 436 -13.43 31.85 3.33
C ALA A 436 -14.97 31.89 3.28
N VAL A 437 -15.60 31.46 2.18
CA VAL A 437 -16.95 31.95 1.82
C VAL A 437 -18.10 30.98 2.17
N GLY A 438 -17.83 29.87 2.86
CA GLY A 438 -18.89 28.92 3.24
C GLY A 438 -19.71 28.31 2.07
N ALA A 439 -19.30 28.49 0.80
CA ALA A 439 -20.12 28.14 -0.37
C ALA A 439 -20.41 26.63 -0.48
N ALA A 440 -21.65 26.30 -0.87
CA ALA A 440 -22.21 24.95 -0.90
C ALA A 440 -21.70 24.12 -2.09
N ALA A 441 -21.65 22.79 -1.90
CA ALA A 441 -21.26 21.77 -2.87
C ALA A 441 -21.77 21.95 -4.31
N GLN A 442 -23.00 22.46 -4.48
CA GLN A 442 -23.66 22.54 -5.78
C GLN A 442 -23.02 23.54 -6.75
N SER A 443 -22.24 24.52 -6.25
CA SER A 443 -21.58 25.50 -7.10
C SER A 443 -20.40 24.96 -7.89
N TYR A 444 -19.83 23.80 -7.51
CA TYR A 444 -18.65 23.22 -8.16
C TYR A 444 -18.93 22.60 -9.53
N LYS A 445 -20.19 22.28 -9.87
CA LYS A 445 -20.52 21.73 -11.19
C LYS A 445 -20.10 22.68 -12.35
N PRO A 446 -20.42 23.99 -12.28
CA PRO A 446 -19.85 25.00 -13.16
C PRO A 446 -18.32 24.99 -13.26
N LEU A 447 -17.60 24.74 -12.16
CA LEU A 447 -16.13 24.66 -12.17
C LEU A 447 -15.64 23.51 -13.06
N TYR A 448 -16.27 22.34 -13.00
CA TYR A 448 -15.91 21.20 -13.87
C TYR A 448 -16.15 21.50 -15.35
N ASP A 449 -17.26 22.17 -15.68
CA ASP A 449 -17.54 22.62 -17.05
C ASP A 449 -16.50 23.65 -17.52
N ILE A 450 -16.02 24.53 -16.60
CA ILE A 450 -14.92 25.46 -16.86
C ILE A 450 -13.60 24.72 -17.09
N VAL A 451 -13.27 23.69 -16.30
CA VAL A 451 -12.06 22.87 -16.49
C VAL A 451 -12.07 22.24 -17.89
N GLN A 452 -13.20 21.70 -18.33
CA GLN A 452 -13.34 21.10 -19.66
C GLN A 452 -13.23 22.13 -20.79
N GLN A 453 -13.72 23.36 -20.57
CA GLN A 453 -13.54 24.47 -21.51
C GLN A 453 -12.07 24.95 -21.55
N LEU A 454 -11.39 24.99 -20.42
CA LEU A 454 -9.99 25.40 -20.29
C LEU A 454 -9.04 24.37 -20.89
N SER A 455 -9.30 23.08 -20.69
CA SER A 455 -8.52 21.99 -21.32
C SER A 455 -8.63 22.00 -22.84
N SER A 456 -9.67 22.64 -23.38
CA SER A 456 -9.86 22.85 -24.82
C SER A 456 -9.19 24.14 -25.34
N ASN A 457 -8.51 24.92 -24.48
CA ASN A 457 -7.85 26.18 -24.86
C ASN A 457 -6.33 26.01 -25.02
N LYS A 458 -5.84 26.13 -26.26
CA LYS A 458 -4.42 25.95 -26.61
C LYS A 458 -3.45 26.83 -25.82
N LYS A 459 -3.81 28.07 -25.47
CA LYS A 459 -2.93 28.98 -24.72
C LYS A 459 -2.76 28.55 -23.27
N VAL A 460 -3.87 28.11 -22.65
CA VAL A 460 -3.87 27.59 -21.28
C VAL A 460 -3.06 26.31 -21.19
N MET A 461 -3.23 25.42 -22.18
CA MET A 461 -2.50 24.17 -22.24
C MET A 461 -1.01 24.36 -22.46
N ALA A 462 -0.60 25.28 -23.34
CA ALA A 462 0.82 25.60 -23.53
C ALA A 462 1.48 26.17 -22.27
N ALA A 463 0.77 27.02 -21.52
CA ALA A 463 1.24 27.57 -20.26
C ALA A 463 1.34 26.50 -19.17
N GLY A 464 0.37 25.58 -19.10
CA GLY A 464 0.46 24.40 -18.21
C GLY A 464 1.65 23.51 -18.57
N ALA A 465 1.88 23.25 -19.86
CA ALA A 465 2.97 22.39 -20.31
C ALA A 465 4.37 22.90 -19.91
N ALA A 466 4.59 24.22 -19.91
CA ALA A 466 5.85 24.81 -19.47
C ALA A 466 6.18 24.50 -17.99
N LEU A 467 5.17 24.26 -17.16
CA LEU A 467 5.36 24.02 -15.73
C LEU A 467 5.79 22.57 -15.41
N ILE A 468 5.56 21.62 -16.33
CA ILE A 468 5.79 20.17 -16.11
C ILE A 468 7.22 19.86 -15.66
N ALA A 469 8.21 20.41 -16.37
CA ALA A 469 9.62 20.09 -16.13
C ALA A 469 10.09 20.51 -14.73
N ALA A 470 9.44 21.50 -14.10
CA ALA A 470 9.78 21.95 -12.75
C ALA A 470 9.26 21.00 -11.66
N TYR A 471 8.30 20.13 -11.98
CA TYR A 471 7.57 19.32 -10.98
C TYR A 471 7.97 17.86 -10.93
N ILE A 472 8.79 17.38 -11.87
CA ILE A 472 9.35 16.03 -11.81
C ILE A 472 10.68 16.10 -11.06
N GLY A 473 10.69 15.57 -9.83
CA GLY A 473 11.90 15.38 -9.04
C GLY A 473 12.56 14.02 -9.31
N GLY A 474 13.86 13.93 -9.04
CA GLY A 474 14.66 12.72 -9.27
C GLY A 474 15.34 12.71 -10.65
N THR A 475 16.58 12.20 -10.70
CA THR A 475 17.41 12.16 -11.91
C THR A 475 17.38 10.82 -12.64
N SER A 476 16.88 9.75 -12.00
CA SER A 476 16.78 8.40 -12.57
C SER A 476 15.36 8.11 -13.06
N ALA A 477 15.21 7.23 -14.07
CA ALA A 477 13.88 6.75 -14.50
C ALA A 477 13.28 5.73 -13.51
N ALA A 478 14.11 5.09 -12.69
CA ALA A 478 13.69 4.10 -11.71
C ALA A 478 13.11 4.73 -10.44
N ASN A 479 13.53 5.96 -10.09
CA ASN A 479 13.14 6.63 -8.86
C ASN A 479 12.88 8.12 -9.13
N ARG A 480 11.61 8.48 -9.33
CA ARG A 480 11.11 9.85 -9.48
C ARG A 480 10.02 10.17 -8.47
N SER A 481 9.86 11.45 -8.14
CA SER A 481 8.82 11.92 -7.22
C SER A 481 8.23 13.26 -7.67
N PHE A 482 6.97 13.50 -7.38
CA PHE A 482 6.38 14.81 -7.60
C PHE A 482 7.01 15.86 -6.66
N ASN A 483 7.46 16.98 -7.22
CA ASN A 483 8.06 18.08 -6.47
C ASN A 483 6.97 19.03 -5.94
N TRP A 484 6.46 18.71 -4.75
CA TRP A 484 5.41 19.48 -4.07
C TRP A 484 5.84 20.91 -3.68
N SER A 485 7.13 21.13 -3.41
CA SER A 485 7.64 22.47 -3.10
C SER A 485 7.51 23.42 -4.30
N ALA A 486 7.85 22.94 -5.50
CA ALA A 486 7.67 23.68 -6.74
C ALA A 486 6.18 23.89 -7.06
N ALA A 487 5.32 22.93 -6.68
CA ALA A 487 3.87 23.03 -6.89
C ALA A 487 3.19 24.17 -6.12
N THR A 488 3.82 24.76 -5.09
CA THR A 488 3.32 25.99 -4.45
C THR A 488 3.17 27.16 -5.43
N SER A 489 3.92 27.15 -6.53
CA SER A 489 3.82 28.13 -7.61
C SER A 489 2.69 27.84 -8.60
N VAL A 490 2.11 26.63 -8.61
CA VAL A 490 0.94 26.27 -9.43
C VAL A 490 -0.28 27.14 -9.08
N VAL A 491 -0.40 27.61 -7.83
CA VAL A 491 -1.47 28.56 -7.50
C VAL A 491 -1.31 29.87 -8.28
N LYS A 492 -0.09 30.31 -8.63
CA LYS A 492 0.09 31.48 -9.51
C LYS A 492 -0.51 31.26 -10.90
N PHE A 493 -0.57 30.01 -11.39
CA PHE A 493 -1.21 29.67 -12.66
C PHE A 493 -2.71 29.97 -12.67
N LEU A 494 -3.42 29.83 -11.52
CA LEU A 494 -4.84 30.21 -11.39
C LEU A 494 -5.09 31.68 -11.72
N PHE A 495 -4.11 32.54 -11.47
CA PHE A 495 -4.18 33.98 -11.65
C PHE A 495 -3.53 34.46 -12.96
N SER A 496 -3.14 33.51 -13.82
CA SER A 496 -2.69 33.85 -15.18
C SER A 496 -3.87 34.26 -16.06
N SER A 497 -3.61 35.14 -17.05
CA SER A 497 -4.63 35.64 -17.98
C SER A 497 -5.37 34.53 -18.75
N GLY A 498 -4.79 33.34 -18.87
CA GLY A 498 -5.41 32.17 -19.50
C GLY A 498 -6.43 31.42 -18.62
N VAL A 499 -6.21 31.36 -17.31
CA VAL A 499 -7.06 30.59 -16.35
C VAL A 499 -8.09 31.48 -15.65
N GLY A 500 -8.09 32.78 -15.97
CA GLY A 500 -8.95 33.80 -15.36
C GLY A 500 -10.46 33.51 -15.34
N LYS A 501 -10.98 32.51 -16.08
CA LYS A 501 -12.38 32.05 -15.95
C LYS A 501 -12.65 31.22 -14.70
N ALA A 502 -11.72 30.36 -14.29
CA ALA A 502 -11.85 29.60 -13.04
C ALA A 502 -11.74 30.55 -11.84
N LEU A 503 -10.85 31.53 -11.94
CA LEU A 503 -10.78 32.64 -11.01
C LEU A 503 -12.08 33.46 -11.05
N ALA A 504 -12.55 33.94 -12.21
CA ALA A 504 -13.81 34.68 -12.39
C ALA A 504 -15.02 33.96 -11.78
N TRP A 505 -15.10 32.63 -11.95
CA TRP A 505 -16.12 31.83 -11.30
C TRP A 505 -15.96 31.83 -9.78
N ALA A 506 -14.74 31.61 -9.27
CA ALA A 506 -14.48 31.73 -7.85
C ALA A 506 -14.83 33.15 -7.35
N GLU A 507 -14.52 34.21 -8.10
CA GLU A 507 -14.86 35.59 -7.73
C GLU A 507 -16.37 35.84 -7.77
N ALA A 508 -17.11 35.15 -8.63
CA ALA A 508 -18.57 35.25 -8.71
C ALA A 508 -19.29 34.49 -7.59
N GLU A 509 -18.72 33.37 -7.14
CA GLU A 509 -19.17 32.63 -5.95
C GLU A 509 -18.81 33.39 -4.65
N MET A 510 -17.95 34.40 -4.75
CA MET A 510 -17.49 35.21 -3.65
C MET A 510 -18.02 36.65 -3.76
N ALA A 511 -18.18 37.36 -2.64
CA ALA A 511 -18.47 38.80 -2.72
C ALA A 511 -17.17 39.52 -3.13
N GLY A 512 -17.22 40.44 -4.10
CA GLY A 512 -16.04 41.14 -4.62
C GLY A 512 -15.16 41.71 -3.49
N GLY A 513 -13.89 41.28 -3.44
CA GLY A 513 -12.92 41.54 -2.37
C GLY A 513 -12.58 40.32 -1.49
N ALA A 514 -13.41 39.28 -1.48
CA ALA A 514 -13.17 38.08 -0.66
C ALA A 514 -12.07 37.15 -1.19
N ILE A 515 -11.64 37.27 -2.45
CA ILE A 515 -10.49 36.52 -2.99
C ILE A 515 -9.16 37.05 -2.49
N GLU A 516 -9.04 38.37 -2.36
CA GLU A 516 -7.81 39.01 -1.90
C GLU A 516 -7.45 38.53 -0.48
N ASP A 517 -8.47 38.21 0.31
CA ASP A 517 -8.41 37.62 1.64
C ASP A 517 -7.87 36.17 1.63
N GLU A 518 -7.87 35.48 0.50
CA GLU A 518 -7.46 34.08 0.36
C GLU A 518 -6.04 33.92 -0.19
N ILE A 519 -5.55 34.91 -0.94
CA ILE A 519 -4.17 34.98 -1.47
C ILE A 519 -3.08 34.69 -0.43
N PRO A 520 -3.17 35.17 0.83
CA PRO A 520 -2.18 34.88 1.87
C PRO A 520 -1.87 33.39 2.07
N PHE A 521 -2.86 32.53 1.82
CA PHE A 521 -2.79 31.10 2.09
C PHE A 521 -2.51 30.27 0.82
N ALA A 522 -2.32 30.95 -0.31
CA ALA A 522 -1.97 30.33 -1.58
C ALA A 522 -0.71 29.46 -1.45
N GLY A 523 -0.89 28.14 -1.55
CA GLY A 523 0.18 27.16 -1.48
C GLY A 523 0.31 26.42 -0.13
N TRP A 524 -0.40 26.82 0.91
CA TRP A 524 -0.36 26.11 2.22
C TRP A 524 -0.77 24.65 2.09
N ILE A 525 -1.82 24.35 1.33
CA ILE A 525 -2.25 22.97 1.06
C ILE A 525 -1.10 22.14 0.45
N MET A 526 -0.35 22.69 -0.51
CA MET A 526 0.79 22.01 -1.15
C MET A 526 1.96 21.81 -0.18
N LEU A 527 2.23 22.81 0.66
CA LEU A 527 3.26 22.73 1.69
C LEU A 527 2.92 21.66 2.72
N THR A 528 1.68 21.61 3.20
CA THR A 528 1.26 20.58 4.17
C THR A 528 1.35 19.17 3.59
N VAL A 529 1.07 18.97 2.30
CA VAL A 529 1.31 17.68 1.62
C VAL A 529 2.81 17.38 1.51
N ASN A 530 3.64 18.37 1.14
CA ASN A 530 5.10 18.24 1.07
C ASN A 530 5.72 17.82 2.42
N ILE A 531 5.22 18.38 3.52
CA ILE A 531 5.66 18.05 4.88
C ILE A 531 5.45 16.56 5.17
N LEU A 532 4.37 15.93 4.67
CA LEU A 532 4.11 14.52 4.93
C LEU A 532 4.72 13.57 3.91
N THR A 533 4.88 13.96 2.64
CA THR A 533 5.55 13.11 1.65
C THR A 533 7.03 12.89 1.98
N THR A 534 7.66 13.85 2.66
CA THR A 534 9.02 13.70 3.21
C THR A 534 9.07 12.81 4.46
N VAL A 535 7.95 12.64 5.16
CA VAL A 535 7.80 11.65 6.23
C VAL A 535 7.42 10.33 5.55
N ALA A 536 8.45 9.61 5.07
CA ALA A 536 8.44 8.45 4.16
C ALA A 536 7.49 7.25 4.47
N GLN A 537 6.58 7.35 5.43
CA GLN A 537 5.88 6.25 6.08
C GLN A 537 4.39 6.55 6.33
N MET A 538 3.76 7.49 5.63
CA MET A 538 2.34 7.83 5.82
C MET A 538 1.49 7.31 4.66
N THR A 539 0.31 6.77 4.97
CA THR A 539 -0.65 6.27 3.96
C THR A 539 -2.02 6.80 4.34
N GLU A 540 -2.41 7.88 3.65
CA GLU A 540 -3.57 8.71 3.93
C GLU A 540 -4.20 9.10 2.59
N THR A 541 -5.43 9.60 2.52
CA THR A 541 -6.14 9.71 1.23
C THR A 541 -5.38 10.51 0.17
N ILE A 542 -4.95 11.75 0.47
CA ILE A 542 -4.17 12.52 -0.51
C ILE A 542 -2.72 12.07 -0.61
N VAL A 543 -2.12 11.61 0.48
CA VAL A 543 -0.73 11.10 0.48
C VAL A 543 -0.64 9.84 -0.37
N THR A 544 -1.62 8.94 -0.30
CA THR A 544 -1.72 7.72 -1.11
C THR A 544 -1.87 8.07 -2.58
N ILE A 545 -2.62 9.12 -2.92
CA ILE A 545 -2.65 9.66 -4.28
C ILE A 545 -1.27 10.19 -4.68
N ALA A 546 -0.63 10.97 -3.82
CA ALA A 546 0.68 11.57 -4.06
C ALA A 546 1.79 10.52 -4.22
N THR A 547 1.69 9.38 -3.53
CA THR A 547 2.66 8.27 -3.56
C THR A 547 2.22 7.12 -4.47
N SER A 548 1.09 7.25 -5.18
CA SER A 548 0.65 6.24 -6.14
C SER A 548 1.64 6.09 -7.31
N PRO A 549 1.61 4.99 -8.08
CA PRO A 549 2.43 4.87 -9.27
C PRO A 549 2.11 5.98 -10.28
N TRP A 550 3.14 6.52 -10.93
CA TRP A 550 2.99 7.54 -11.98
C TRP A 550 2.08 7.11 -13.13
N ASN A 551 2.07 5.81 -13.44
CA ASN A 551 1.33 5.20 -14.52
C ASN A 551 0.57 3.98 -13.99
N ILE A 552 -0.71 4.15 -13.66
CA ILE A 552 -1.58 3.10 -13.12
C ILE A 552 -2.01 2.19 -14.27
N GLU A 553 -1.44 0.99 -14.32
CA GLU A 553 -1.62 0.05 -15.43
C GLU A 553 -2.78 -0.92 -15.20
N ASN A 554 -3.55 -1.17 -16.26
CA ASN A 554 -4.34 -2.38 -16.45
C ASN A 554 -4.15 -2.88 -17.89
N LYS A 555 -4.52 -4.12 -18.19
CA LYS A 555 -4.32 -4.73 -19.51
C LYS A 555 -5.65 -5.16 -20.12
N VAL A 556 -5.75 -5.05 -21.45
CA VAL A 556 -6.85 -5.59 -22.25
C VAL A 556 -6.23 -6.52 -23.29
N ALA A 557 -6.82 -7.69 -23.48
CA ALA A 557 -6.32 -8.66 -24.45
C ALA A 557 -7.46 -9.38 -25.16
N VAL A 558 -7.21 -9.78 -26.40
CA VAL A 558 -8.08 -10.65 -27.19
C VAL A 558 -8.33 -11.94 -26.41
N THR A 559 -9.52 -12.53 -26.45
CA THR A 559 -9.78 -13.81 -25.78
C THR A 559 -9.68 -14.98 -26.76
N ILE A 560 -9.19 -16.11 -26.25
CA ILE A 560 -9.10 -17.41 -26.93
C ILE A 560 -9.81 -18.47 -26.10
N THR A 561 -10.19 -19.57 -26.76
CA THR A 561 -10.71 -20.75 -26.08
C THR A 561 -9.55 -21.66 -25.69
N SER A 562 -9.50 -22.10 -24.42
CA SER A 562 -8.52 -23.09 -23.96
C SER A 562 -9.20 -24.35 -23.46
N THR A 563 -8.76 -25.52 -23.94
CA THR A 563 -9.32 -26.83 -23.52
C THR A 563 -8.30 -27.62 -22.71
N ILE A 564 -8.71 -28.20 -21.59
CA ILE A 564 -7.85 -28.90 -20.63
C ILE A 564 -8.42 -30.28 -20.29
N ASP A 565 -7.62 -31.31 -20.49
CA ASP A 565 -7.83 -32.68 -20.06
C ASP A 565 -7.10 -32.94 -18.73
N VAL A 566 -7.79 -33.39 -17.69
CA VAL A 566 -7.21 -33.81 -16.40
C VAL A 566 -7.29 -35.33 -16.29
N PHE A 567 -6.17 -35.97 -15.99
CA PHE A 567 -6.01 -37.41 -15.83
C PHE A 567 -5.71 -37.75 -14.36
N PRO A 568 -6.03 -38.98 -13.91
CA PRO A 568 -5.73 -39.41 -12.55
C PRO A 568 -4.22 -39.50 -12.31
N ASP A 569 -3.83 -39.64 -11.04
CA ASP A 569 -2.42 -39.81 -10.69
C ASP A 569 -1.86 -41.07 -11.38
N PRO A 570 -0.78 -40.98 -12.19
CA PRO A 570 -0.23 -42.14 -12.89
C PRO A 570 0.20 -43.31 -11.99
N ARG A 571 0.42 -43.06 -10.69
CA ARG A 571 0.76 -44.08 -9.68
C ARG A 571 -0.47 -44.83 -9.18
N ALA A 572 -1.58 -44.11 -9.00
CA ALA A 572 -2.85 -44.68 -8.54
C ALA A 572 -3.69 -45.22 -9.71
N GLN A 573 -3.52 -44.63 -10.89
CA GLN A 573 -4.24 -44.88 -12.15
C GLN A 573 -5.77 -44.69 -12.06
N VAL A 574 -6.28 -44.20 -10.93
CA VAL A 574 -7.69 -43.88 -10.67
C VAL A 574 -7.78 -42.53 -9.98
N PHE A 575 -8.90 -41.83 -10.14
CA PHE A 575 -9.13 -40.59 -9.40
C PHE A 575 -9.45 -40.90 -7.93
N PRO A 576 -9.06 -40.01 -6.99
CA PRO A 576 -9.37 -40.18 -5.57
C PRO A 576 -10.86 -40.49 -5.31
N HIS A 577 -11.11 -41.46 -4.42
CA HIS A 577 -12.44 -41.97 -4.10
C HIS A 577 -13.03 -41.32 -2.84
N GLY A 578 -14.36 -41.14 -2.81
CA GLY A 578 -15.14 -40.66 -1.67
C GLY A 578 -16.45 -40.02 -2.13
N SER A 579 -17.24 -39.48 -1.20
CA SER A 579 -18.46 -38.73 -1.49
C SER A 579 -18.14 -37.28 -1.87
N GLU A 580 -18.98 -36.65 -2.69
CA GLU A 580 -18.87 -35.22 -3.07
C GLU A 580 -17.55 -34.91 -3.81
N ARG A 581 -17.26 -35.70 -4.84
CA ARG A 581 -16.06 -35.49 -5.67
C ARG A 581 -16.25 -34.29 -6.58
N LYS A 582 -15.21 -33.48 -6.72
CA LYS A 582 -15.20 -32.33 -7.63
C LYS A 582 -13.79 -31.98 -8.05
N TYR A 583 -13.63 -31.32 -9.18
CA TYR A 583 -12.34 -30.79 -9.61
C TYR A 583 -12.47 -29.33 -10.00
N VAL A 584 -11.39 -28.57 -9.80
CA VAL A 584 -11.26 -27.17 -10.21
C VAL A 584 -10.12 -27.08 -11.18
N VAL A 585 -10.35 -26.55 -12.36
CA VAL A 585 -9.25 -26.23 -13.28
C VAL A 585 -9.05 -24.73 -13.25
N LYS A 586 -7.80 -24.30 -13.14
CA LYS A 586 -7.38 -22.90 -13.09
C LYS A 586 -6.44 -22.58 -14.23
N LEU A 587 -6.56 -21.35 -14.72
CA LEU A 587 -5.68 -20.72 -15.67
C LEU A 587 -5.09 -19.48 -14.98
N ILE A 588 -3.81 -19.57 -14.66
CA ILE A 588 -3.02 -18.57 -13.94
C ILE A 588 -2.16 -17.83 -14.97
N TYR A 589 -2.05 -16.51 -14.91
CA TYR A 589 -1.29 -15.71 -15.88
C TYR A 589 0.08 -15.23 -15.33
N GLN A 590 1.12 -15.20 -16.18
CA GLN A 590 2.47 -14.82 -15.78
C GLN A 590 2.62 -13.29 -15.77
N ASN A 591 2.57 -12.69 -14.58
CA ASN A 591 2.96 -11.28 -14.32
C ASN A 591 2.29 -10.23 -15.23
N GLU A 592 0.95 -10.12 -15.13
CA GLU A 592 0.16 -9.17 -15.92
C GLU A 592 -0.99 -8.49 -15.15
N ASN A 593 -1.01 -8.53 -13.82
CA ASN A 593 -2.15 -8.08 -12.99
C ASN A 593 -3.50 -8.76 -13.37
N ARG A 594 -3.45 -9.89 -14.09
CA ARG A 594 -4.60 -10.74 -14.42
C ARG A 594 -4.88 -11.69 -13.24
N PRO A 595 -6.10 -11.75 -12.69
CA PRO A 595 -6.47 -12.73 -11.69
C PRO A 595 -6.44 -14.12 -12.31
N THR A 596 -6.23 -15.13 -11.46
CA THR A 596 -6.44 -16.52 -11.84
C THR A 596 -7.90 -16.73 -12.17
N VAL A 597 -8.18 -17.37 -13.31
CA VAL A 597 -9.54 -17.80 -13.69
C VAL A 597 -9.66 -19.28 -13.33
N SER A 598 -10.77 -19.67 -12.69
CA SER A 598 -10.99 -21.06 -12.28
C SER A 598 -12.42 -21.51 -12.51
N TYR A 599 -12.59 -22.75 -12.96
CA TYR A 599 -13.90 -23.41 -13.08
C TYR A 599 -13.98 -24.63 -12.19
N GLU A 600 -15.05 -24.71 -11.40
CA GLU A 600 -15.40 -25.85 -10.56
C GLU A 600 -16.36 -26.79 -11.29
N HIS A 601 -16.11 -28.09 -11.18
CA HIS A 601 -16.90 -29.15 -11.79
C HIS A 601 -17.19 -30.26 -10.76
N ALA A 602 -18.47 -30.51 -10.49
CA ALA A 602 -18.90 -31.62 -9.64
C ALA A 602 -18.91 -32.96 -10.42
N LEU A 603 -18.60 -34.06 -9.74
CA LEU A 603 -18.59 -35.42 -10.27
C LEU A 603 -19.57 -36.30 -9.50
N GLY A 604 -20.34 -37.15 -10.20
CA GLY A 604 -21.20 -38.13 -9.54
C GLY A 604 -20.39 -39.20 -8.84
N ASP A 605 -20.89 -39.76 -7.72
CA ASP A 605 -20.17 -40.77 -6.93
C ASP A 605 -19.87 -42.08 -7.69
N THR A 606 -20.53 -42.32 -8.83
CA THR A 606 -20.34 -43.49 -9.70
C THR A 606 -19.49 -43.24 -10.94
N ASP A 607 -19.11 -41.99 -11.22
CA ASP A 607 -18.38 -41.64 -12.45
C ASP A 607 -16.92 -42.11 -12.36
N ALA A 608 -16.49 -42.93 -13.33
CA ALA A 608 -15.10 -43.38 -13.51
C ALA A 608 -14.58 -43.02 -14.91
N PRO A 609 -14.59 -41.73 -15.29
CA PRO A 609 -14.09 -41.32 -16.60
C PRO A 609 -12.58 -41.49 -16.70
N THR A 610 -12.09 -41.76 -17.90
CA THR A 610 -10.65 -41.87 -18.18
C THR A 610 -9.91 -40.53 -18.10
N SER A 611 -10.62 -39.42 -18.35
CA SER A 611 -10.15 -38.04 -18.15
C SER A 611 -11.32 -37.10 -17.87
N LEU A 612 -11.03 -35.97 -17.24
CA LEU A 612 -11.95 -34.88 -16.90
C LEU A 612 -11.61 -33.65 -17.74
N GLN A 613 -12.57 -32.78 -18.05
CA GLN A 613 -12.41 -31.76 -19.09
C GLN A 613 -12.84 -30.38 -18.60
N ALA A 614 -12.03 -29.34 -18.84
CA ALA A 614 -12.38 -27.94 -18.59
C ALA A 614 -12.11 -27.06 -19.82
N VAL A 615 -12.91 -26.03 -20.02
CA VAL A 615 -12.86 -25.14 -21.20
C VAL A 615 -12.97 -23.69 -20.73
N PHE A 616 -12.02 -22.87 -21.14
CA PHE A 616 -11.97 -21.44 -20.86
C PHE A 616 -12.25 -20.67 -22.15
N GLU A 617 -13.51 -20.30 -22.42
CA GLU A 617 -13.89 -19.52 -23.62
C GLU A 617 -13.38 -18.06 -23.57
N GLY A 618 -13.05 -17.56 -22.37
CA GLY A 618 -12.63 -16.18 -22.12
C GLY A 618 -11.13 -16.00 -21.79
N ASN A 619 -10.26 -16.96 -22.11
CA ASN A 619 -8.84 -16.81 -21.80
C ASN A 619 -8.23 -15.65 -22.59
N THR A 620 -7.74 -14.60 -21.92
CA THR A 620 -7.06 -13.48 -22.59
C THR A 620 -5.73 -13.89 -23.22
N LEU A 621 -5.62 -13.90 -24.55
CA LEU A 621 -4.45 -14.11 -25.40
C LEU A 621 -3.22 -13.27 -24.97
N GLY A 622 -2.04 -13.87 -25.15
CA GLY A 622 -0.76 -13.21 -24.92
C GLY A 622 -0.21 -13.47 -23.51
N GLY A 623 1.11 -13.28 -23.40
CA GLY A 623 1.86 -13.66 -22.20
C GLY A 623 2.09 -15.16 -22.10
N SER A 624 2.24 -15.65 -20.88
CA SER A 624 2.28 -17.08 -20.59
C SER A 624 1.28 -17.44 -19.52
N VAL A 625 0.72 -18.64 -19.59
CA VAL A 625 -0.27 -19.16 -18.64
C VAL A 625 0.22 -20.45 -18.00
N LYS A 626 -0.14 -20.65 -16.75
CA LYS A 626 0.06 -21.87 -15.98
C LYS A 626 -1.32 -22.45 -15.73
N LEU A 627 -1.50 -23.71 -16.11
CA LEU A 627 -2.71 -24.46 -15.82
C LEU A 627 -2.54 -25.18 -14.49
N GLU A 628 -3.62 -25.31 -13.76
CA GLU A 628 -3.68 -26.06 -12.52
C GLU A 628 -4.99 -26.84 -12.49
N ALA A 629 -4.98 -28.08 -12.02
CA ALA A 629 -6.18 -28.83 -11.76
C ALA A 629 -6.13 -29.37 -10.32
N ASP A 630 -7.12 -29.01 -9.54
CA ASP A 630 -7.28 -29.40 -8.16
C ASP A 630 -8.42 -30.41 -8.06
N PHE A 631 -8.17 -31.60 -7.58
CA PHE A 631 -9.17 -32.64 -7.39
C PHE A 631 -9.50 -32.79 -5.92
N TYR A 632 -10.79 -32.72 -5.58
CA TYR A 632 -11.28 -32.73 -4.23
C TYR A 632 -12.25 -33.89 -3.97
N VAL A 633 -12.22 -34.35 -2.72
CA VAL A 633 -13.19 -35.28 -2.14
C VAL A 633 -13.77 -34.59 -0.90
N GLY A 634 -15.03 -34.13 -0.97
CA GLY A 634 -15.55 -33.16 0.00
C GLY A 634 -14.69 -31.89 0.01
N ASP A 635 -14.22 -31.47 1.19
CA ASP A 635 -13.31 -30.32 1.38
C ASP A 635 -11.81 -30.68 1.42
N TRP A 636 -11.45 -31.89 1.00
CA TRP A 636 -10.05 -32.33 0.93
C TRP A 636 -9.53 -32.15 -0.49
N LEU A 637 -8.46 -31.37 -0.69
CA LEU A 637 -7.68 -31.42 -1.93
C LEU A 637 -6.94 -32.76 -1.99
N ALA A 638 -7.56 -33.74 -2.64
CA ALA A 638 -7.09 -35.11 -2.71
C ALA A 638 -6.02 -35.33 -3.79
N GLY A 639 -5.91 -34.42 -4.76
CA GLY A 639 -4.78 -34.39 -5.68
C GLY A 639 -4.71 -33.11 -6.49
N LYS A 640 -3.52 -32.79 -7.00
CA LYS A 640 -3.27 -31.58 -7.78
C LYS A 640 -2.42 -31.88 -9.01
N ALA A 641 -2.74 -31.26 -10.13
CA ALA A 641 -1.91 -31.23 -11.33
C ALA A 641 -1.59 -29.77 -11.64
N THR A 642 -0.44 -29.52 -12.26
CA THR A 642 -0.15 -28.18 -12.77
C THR A 642 0.79 -28.24 -13.97
N THR A 643 0.65 -27.30 -14.92
CA THR A 643 1.62 -27.08 -15.99
C THR A 643 2.67 -26.05 -15.58
N GLY A 644 3.68 -25.87 -16.44
CA GLY A 644 4.66 -24.80 -16.30
C GLY A 644 4.08 -23.60 -17.03
N TRP A 645 4.87 -22.56 -17.24
CA TRP A 645 4.42 -21.46 -18.06
C TRP A 645 4.40 -21.90 -19.54
N LEU A 646 3.19 -21.93 -20.10
CA LEU A 646 2.92 -22.20 -21.49
C LEU A 646 2.74 -20.88 -22.23
N PRO A 647 3.27 -20.73 -23.45
CA PRO A 647 2.87 -19.63 -24.33
C PRO A 647 1.35 -19.58 -24.42
N ASN A 648 0.78 -18.40 -24.15
CA ASN A 648 -0.66 -18.23 -24.13
C ASN A 648 -1.18 -17.81 -25.51
N ASP A 649 -1.03 -18.70 -26.48
CA ASP A 649 -1.46 -18.53 -27.86
C ASP A 649 -2.51 -19.58 -28.26
N GLU A 650 -3.23 -19.31 -29.36
CA GLU A 650 -4.31 -20.18 -29.85
C GLU A 650 -3.86 -21.62 -30.08
N THR A 651 -2.62 -21.82 -30.58
CA THR A 651 -2.14 -23.15 -30.95
C THR A 651 -1.77 -23.97 -29.72
N THR A 652 -1.05 -23.36 -28.79
CA THR A 652 -0.62 -23.99 -27.55
C THR A 652 -1.82 -24.27 -26.67
N MET A 653 -2.75 -23.33 -26.54
CA MET A 653 -3.87 -23.46 -25.59
C MET A 653 -5.09 -24.18 -26.17
N ALA A 654 -5.11 -24.53 -27.46
CA ALA A 654 -6.19 -25.28 -28.09
C ALA A 654 -6.56 -26.57 -27.33
N GLN A 655 -5.55 -27.31 -26.84
CA GLN A 655 -5.75 -28.49 -25.99
C GLN A 655 -4.52 -28.76 -25.11
N GLN A 656 -4.72 -29.00 -23.82
CA GLN A 656 -3.67 -29.30 -22.84
C GLN A 656 -4.02 -30.50 -21.98
N SER A 657 -3.03 -31.23 -21.47
CA SER A 657 -3.23 -32.38 -20.59
C SER A 657 -2.50 -32.22 -19.26
N LEU A 658 -3.18 -32.55 -18.17
CA LEU A 658 -2.75 -32.46 -16.78
C LEU A 658 -2.88 -33.84 -16.12
N TYR A 659 -1.92 -34.21 -15.28
CA TYR A 659 -1.94 -35.46 -14.53
C TYR A 659 -1.83 -35.15 -13.04
N LEU A 660 -2.78 -35.66 -12.24
CA LEU A 660 -2.83 -35.37 -10.81
C LEU A 660 -1.65 -35.98 -10.06
N VAL A 661 -1.36 -35.39 -8.91
CA VAL A 661 -0.50 -35.93 -7.87
C VAL A 661 -1.34 -35.97 -6.62
N GLU A 662 -1.61 -37.16 -6.08
CA GLU A 662 -2.42 -37.30 -4.88
C GLU A 662 -1.73 -36.67 -3.65
N TYR A 663 -2.53 -35.99 -2.83
CA TYR A 663 -2.13 -35.25 -1.64
C TYR A 663 -2.51 -36.01 -0.38
N PRO A 664 -1.85 -35.74 0.76
CA PRO A 664 -2.12 -36.44 2.01
C PRO A 664 -3.47 -36.02 2.59
N VAL A 665 -4.05 -36.88 3.43
CA VAL A 665 -5.36 -36.72 4.09
C VAL A 665 -5.38 -35.45 4.99
N PRO A 666 -6.52 -34.73 5.10
CA PRO A 666 -6.61 -33.47 5.84
C PRO A 666 -6.21 -33.56 7.32
N LEU A 667 -5.73 -32.44 7.87
CA LEU A 667 -5.57 -32.29 9.31
C LEU A 667 -6.94 -32.20 10.01
N THR A 668 -6.97 -32.64 11.26
CA THR A 668 -8.16 -32.62 12.12
C THR A 668 -7.81 -32.03 13.48
N ASP A 669 -8.80 -31.89 14.36
CA ASP A 669 -8.62 -31.55 15.78
C ASP A 669 -7.70 -32.53 16.54
N LYS A 670 -7.42 -33.71 15.96
CA LYS A 670 -6.51 -34.73 16.50
C LYS A 670 -5.08 -34.63 15.96
N SER A 671 -4.79 -33.69 15.06
CA SER A 671 -3.46 -33.52 14.45
C SER A 671 -2.47 -32.79 15.37
N ILE A 672 -2.26 -33.32 16.58
CA ILE A 672 -1.28 -32.79 17.54
C ILE A 672 0.11 -33.25 17.12
N TYR A 673 1.03 -32.29 16.95
CA TYR A 673 2.37 -32.57 16.43
C TYR A 673 3.30 -33.14 17.51
N GLU A 674 4.19 -34.03 17.10
CA GLU A 674 5.22 -34.62 17.95
C GLU A 674 6.61 -34.29 17.41
N HIS A 675 7.54 -34.01 18.32
CA HIS A 675 8.95 -33.82 17.97
C HIS A 675 9.54 -35.14 17.45
N LYS A 676 10.31 -35.09 16.36
CA LYS A 676 10.88 -36.29 15.73
C LYS A 676 12.37 -36.23 15.51
N GLN A 677 12.90 -35.10 15.04
CA GLN A 677 14.31 -34.97 14.72
C GLN A 677 14.84 -33.61 15.14
N ILE A 678 16.13 -33.56 15.47
CA ILE A 678 16.87 -32.33 15.77
C ILE A 678 18.23 -32.33 15.06
N LEU A 679 18.67 -31.17 14.61
CA LEU A 679 20.00 -30.98 14.03
C LEU A 679 21.07 -31.00 15.13
N THR A 680 22.10 -31.82 14.95
CA THR A 680 23.23 -32.02 15.88
C THR A 680 24.56 -31.92 15.14
N TYR A 681 25.64 -31.58 15.85
CA TYR A 681 27.01 -31.56 15.33
C TYR A 681 27.86 -32.59 16.09
N ALA A 682 28.15 -33.71 15.45
CA ALA A 682 28.88 -34.82 16.07
C ALA A 682 29.88 -35.43 15.08
N GLY A 683 31.07 -35.82 15.57
CA GLY A 683 32.09 -36.43 14.73
C GLY A 683 32.63 -35.51 13.63
N GLY A 684 32.53 -34.19 13.82
CA GLY A 684 33.00 -33.18 12.88
C GLY A 684 32.01 -32.80 11.76
N ALA A 685 30.78 -33.33 11.79
CA ALA A 685 29.76 -33.08 10.78
C ALA A 685 28.37 -32.83 11.39
N TYR A 686 27.52 -32.14 10.63
CA TYR A 686 26.11 -31.95 10.97
C TYR A 686 25.29 -33.18 10.59
N ALA A 687 24.33 -33.54 11.45
CA ALA A 687 23.44 -34.67 11.23
C ALA A 687 22.08 -34.48 11.93
N TRP A 688 21.03 -35.02 11.30
CA TRP A 688 19.71 -35.11 11.89
C TRP A 688 19.60 -36.32 12.83
N THR A 689 19.35 -36.06 14.11
CA THR A 689 19.23 -37.09 15.15
C THR A 689 17.77 -37.31 15.51
N ASN A 690 17.32 -38.57 15.50
CA ASN A 690 15.97 -38.94 15.92
C ASN A 690 15.82 -38.80 17.44
N THR A 691 14.81 -38.05 17.88
CA THR A 691 14.48 -37.90 19.30
C THR A 691 13.05 -37.40 19.48
N SER A 692 12.38 -37.86 20.53
CA SER A 692 11.08 -37.33 20.97
C SER A 692 11.19 -36.15 21.92
N THR A 693 12.41 -35.77 22.30
CA THR A 693 12.66 -34.68 23.26
C THR A 693 12.89 -33.38 22.50
N ALA A 694 12.01 -32.41 22.68
CA ALA A 694 12.15 -31.08 22.12
C ALA A 694 13.13 -30.22 22.95
N PRO A 695 13.78 -29.21 22.33
CA PRO A 695 14.59 -28.23 23.04
C PRO A 695 13.79 -27.46 24.10
N THR A 696 14.48 -27.07 25.19
CA THR A 696 13.88 -26.33 26.31
C THR A 696 14.33 -24.86 26.39
N ALA A 697 15.18 -24.41 25.48
CA ALA A 697 15.57 -23.01 25.41
C ALA A 697 14.38 -22.15 24.94
N THR A 698 14.24 -20.97 25.52
CA THR A 698 13.16 -20.02 25.23
C THR A 698 13.73 -18.65 24.85
N VAL A 699 12.86 -17.67 24.61
CA VAL A 699 13.27 -16.27 24.33
C VAL A 699 14.14 -15.68 25.44
N ALA A 700 14.03 -16.19 26.67
CA ALA A 700 14.88 -15.83 27.80
C ALA A 700 16.37 -16.18 27.59
N SER A 701 16.68 -17.03 26.59
CA SER A 701 18.05 -17.39 26.21
C SER A 701 18.75 -16.28 25.40
N ARG A 702 18.04 -15.21 25.03
CA ARG A 702 18.60 -14.05 24.33
C ARG A 702 19.71 -13.41 25.17
N ASN A 703 20.89 -13.26 24.58
CA ASN A 703 22.05 -12.63 25.20
C ASN A 703 22.83 -11.77 24.19
N ASN A 704 22.84 -10.46 24.42
CA ASN A 704 23.51 -9.48 23.57
C ASN A 704 25.00 -9.30 23.88
N ALA A 705 25.66 -10.28 24.51
CA ALA A 705 27.11 -10.24 24.72
C ALA A 705 27.86 -10.39 23.38
N PRO A 706 28.89 -9.56 23.11
CA PRO A 706 29.61 -9.57 21.83
C PRO A 706 30.65 -10.69 21.70
N THR A 707 30.75 -11.57 22.69
CA THR A 707 31.75 -12.66 22.78
C THR A 707 31.11 -13.92 23.36
N GLY A 708 31.73 -15.08 23.12
CA GLY A 708 31.18 -16.38 23.53
C GLY A 708 30.14 -16.92 22.54
N ASN A 709 29.45 -18.00 22.90
CA ASN A 709 28.36 -18.58 22.12
C ASN A 709 27.02 -17.97 22.54
N ASN A 710 26.69 -16.77 22.04
CA ASN A 710 25.51 -16.01 22.46
C ASN A 710 24.65 -15.58 21.26
N PHE A 711 23.34 -15.73 21.37
CA PHE A 711 22.35 -15.28 20.38
C PHE A 711 21.71 -13.96 20.81
N GLY A 712 21.75 -12.96 19.93
CA GLY A 712 21.09 -11.67 20.12
C GLY A 712 19.66 -11.62 19.60
N ASP A 713 19.43 -12.23 18.44
CA ASP A 713 18.12 -12.20 17.78
C ASP A 713 17.97 -13.37 16.82
N TRP A 714 16.72 -13.74 16.54
CA TRP A 714 16.36 -14.74 15.54
C TRP A 714 15.47 -14.05 14.52
N THR A 715 15.92 -14.02 13.27
CA THR A 715 15.31 -13.19 12.22
C THR A 715 14.44 -14.00 11.26
N GLY A 716 14.39 -15.32 11.38
CA GLY A 716 13.39 -16.15 10.73
C GLY A 716 13.94 -17.38 10.00
N LEU A 717 13.02 -18.27 9.67
CA LEU A 717 13.25 -19.53 8.99
C LEU A 717 12.54 -19.54 7.63
N SER A 718 13.26 -19.91 6.58
CA SER A 718 12.74 -20.08 5.22
C SER A 718 12.95 -21.50 4.73
N LEU A 719 12.05 -22.02 3.91
CA LEU A 719 12.15 -23.36 3.31
C LEU A 719 12.12 -23.25 1.78
N SER A 720 13.14 -23.80 1.12
CA SER A 720 13.08 -24.11 -0.30
C SER A 720 12.61 -25.55 -0.47
N GLN A 721 11.34 -25.75 -0.83
CA GLN A 721 10.82 -27.10 -1.11
C GLN A 721 11.45 -27.67 -2.38
N ARG A 722 11.79 -26.81 -3.35
CA ARG A 722 12.51 -27.18 -4.59
C ARG A 722 13.90 -27.76 -4.34
N LYS A 723 14.63 -27.19 -3.37
CA LYS A 723 16.02 -27.57 -3.07
C LYS A 723 16.14 -28.36 -1.77
N ALA A 724 15.03 -28.69 -1.12
CA ALA A 724 14.98 -29.42 0.15
C ALA A 724 15.94 -28.83 1.20
N THR A 725 15.96 -27.49 1.30
CA THR A 725 16.95 -26.75 2.10
C THR A 725 16.27 -25.66 2.91
N LEU A 726 16.66 -25.53 4.17
CA LEU A 726 16.26 -24.47 5.08
C LEU A 726 17.28 -23.33 5.04
N GLY A 727 16.78 -22.10 5.08
CA GLY A 727 17.58 -20.88 5.26
C GLY A 727 17.22 -20.24 6.60
N ILE A 728 18.22 -19.99 7.43
CA ILE A 728 18.04 -19.60 8.83
C ILE A 728 18.77 -18.29 9.05
N GLY A 729 18.08 -17.24 9.48
CA GLY A 729 18.68 -15.93 9.75
C GLY A 729 18.69 -15.61 11.24
N PHE A 730 19.81 -15.14 11.78
CA PHE A 730 19.95 -14.86 13.20
C PHE A 730 21.04 -13.81 13.47
N GLN A 731 21.10 -13.30 14.71
CA GLN A 731 22.17 -12.46 15.22
C GLN A 731 22.92 -13.23 16.31
N ALA A 732 24.23 -13.39 16.17
CA ALA A 732 25.02 -14.10 17.17
C ALA A 732 26.47 -13.59 17.29
N ALA A 733 27.06 -13.84 18.46
CA ALA A 733 28.50 -13.80 18.68
C ALA A 733 29.12 -15.20 18.56
N GLY A 734 30.44 -15.28 18.38
CA GLY A 734 31.15 -16.55 18.31
C GLY A 734 30.90 -17.35 17.02
N THR A 735 30.47 -16.69 15.94
CA THR A 735 30.25 -17.31 14.63
C THR A 735 31.56 -17.53 13.85
N GLY A 736 32.66 -16.89 14.27
CA GLY A 736 33.91 -16.86 13.50
C GLY A 736 33.85 -16.01 12.23
N LEU A 737 32.82 -15.19 12.07
CA LEU A 737 32.68 -14.29 10.92
C LEU A 737 33.20 -12.89 11.24
N PRO A 738 33.95 -12.25 10.33
CA PRO A 738 34.18 -10.80 10.39
C PRO A 738 32.92 -10.04 9.96
N GLN A 739 32.80 -8.78 10.39
CA GLN A 739 31.83 -7.87 9.79
C GLN A 739 32.18 -7.66 8.31
N CYS A 740 31.20 -7.61 7.42
CA CYS A 740 31.46 -7.37 6.00
C CYS A 740 32.26 -6.07 5.79
N GLY A 741 33.34 -6.16 5.01
CA GLY A 741 34.33 -5.09 4.83
C GLY A 741 35.46 -5.07 5.87
N GLN A 742 35.42 -5.95 6.87
CA GLN A 742 36.48 -6.16 7.86
C GLN A 742 37.11 -7.54 7.71
N THR A 743 38.30 -7.73 8.27
CA THR A 743 39.05 -9.01 8.19
C THR A 743 39.13 -9.74 9.53
N THR A 744 38.82 -9.09 10.64
CA THR A 744 38.92 -9.67 11.98
C THR A 744 37.56 -10.22 12.43
N PRO A 745 37.45 -11.52 12.76
CA PRO A 745 36.24 -12.10 13.32
C PRO A 745 35.87 -11.50 14.68
N GLY A 746 34.57 -11.40 14.97
CA GLY A 746 34.07 -11.07 16.30
C GLY A 746 32.89 -10.10 16.32
N GLY A 747 32.40 -9.82 17.53
CA GLY A 747 31.21 -9.02 17.74
C GLY A 747 29.92 -9.83 17.58
N GLN A 748 28.79 -9.13 17.65
CA GLN A 748 27.46 -9.71 17.53
C GLN A 748 26.85 -9.24 16.21
N LEU A 749 26.86 -10.13 15.21
CA LEU A 749 26.54 -9.79 13.82
C LEU A 749 25.28 -10.51 13.38
N PHE A 750 24.49 -9.85 12.53
CA PHE A 750 23.43 -10.50 11.78
C PHE A 750 24.05 -11.36 10.69
N THR A 751 23.65 -12.62 10.63
CA THR A 751 24.14 -13.58 9.65
C THR A 751 23.04 -14.60 9.35
N PHE A 752 23.38 -15.58 8.52
CA PHE A 752 22.47 -16.64 8.15
C PHE A 752 23.25 -17.90 7.83
N GLN A 753 22.56 -19.02 7.79
CA GLN A 753 23.09 -20.30 7.37
C GLN A 753 22.04 -21.07 6.58
N THR A 754 22.49 -22.04 5.78
CA THR A 754 21.60 -22.99 5.10
C THR A 754 21.90 -24.42 5.51
N VAL A 755 20.87 -25.25 5.65
CA VAL A 755 20.99 -26.67 5.97
C VAL A 755 19.94 -27.49 5.24
N ALA A 756 20.31 -28.68 4.75
CA ALA A 756 19.36 -29.58 4.12
C ALA A 756 18.34 -30.15 5.12
N ILE A 757 17.10 -30.37 4.69
CA ILE A 757 16.05 -31.01 5.51
C ILE A 757 16.35 -32.50 5.74
N PRO A 758 15.73 -33.15 6.74
CA PRO A 758 15.95 -34.56 7.01
C PRO A 758 15.64 -35.47 5.82
N GLY A 759 16.43 -36.54 5.66
CA GLY A 759 16.29 -37.51 4.57
C GLY A 759 17.14 -37.21 3.34
N MET A 760 17.79 -36.04 3.28
CA MET A 760 18.74 -35.70 2.22
C MET A 760 20.09 -36.43 2.40
N PRO A 761 20.75 -36.86 1.29
CA PRO A 761 21.98 -37.63 1.35
C PRO A 761 23.20 -36.81 1.80
N SER A 762 23.17 -35.49 1.63
CA SER A 762 24.18 -34.57 2.16
C SER A 762 23.51 -33.53 3.07
N ILE A 763 24.04 -33.35 4.28
CA ILE A 763 23.57 -32.36 5.25
C ILE A 763 24.70 -31.34 5.43
N ASP A 764 25.00 -30.62 4.34
CA ASP A 764 26.03 -29.58 4.37
C ASP A 764 25.44 -28.29 4.92
N GLU A 765 26.04 -27.79 6.00
CA GLU A 765 25.73 -26.47 6.53
C GLU A 765 26.66 -25.44 5.92
N THR A 766 26.08 -24.39 5.31
CA THR A 766 26.83 -23.32 4.66
C THR A 766 26.63 -22.01 5.40
N PHE A 767 27.73 -21.29 5.65
CA PHE A 767 27.74 -19.93 6.19
C PHE A 767 28.32 -18.93 5.19
N PRO A 768 27.92 -17.65 5.24
CA PRO A 768 28.56 -16.60 4.46
C PRO A 768 29.99 -16.35 4.95
N SER A 769 30.77 -15.64 4.13
CA SER A 769 32.14 -15.24 4.48
C SER A 769 32.22 -14.08 5.48
N CYS A 770 31.13 -13.34 5.69
CA CYS A 770 31.03 -12.22 6.63
C CYS A 770 29.59 -12.04 7.15
N GLY A 771 29.44 -11.29 8.25
CA GLY A 771 28.14 -10.89 8.83
C GLY A 771 27.87 -9.38 8.72
N PHE A 772 26.63 -8.98 8.95
CA PHE A 772 26.17 -7.60 8.86
C PHE A 772 26.02 -6.94 10.24
N ALA A 773 26.25 -5.62 10.30
CA ALA A 773 25.91 -4.81 11.47
C ALA A 773 24.40 -4.49 11.53
N GLY A 774 23.76 -4.32 10.37
CA GLY A 774 22.31 -4.15 10.24
C GLY A 774 21.57 -5.47 10.11
N ARG A 775 20.26 -5.47 10.37
CA ARG A 775 19.40 -6.66 10.26
C ARG A 775 19.44 -7.26 8.84
N SER A 776 19.42 -8.57 8.75
CA SER A 776 19.34 -9.35 7.51
C SER A 776 18.49 -10.60 7.76
N ARG A 777 18.03 -11.25 6.69
CA ARG A 777 17.31 -12.54 6.72
C ARG A 777 17.31 -13.19 5.34
N MET A 778 16.91 -14.46 5.29
CA MET A 778 16.72 -15.21 4.05
C MET A 778 15.24 -15.21 3.61
N VAL A 779 15.02 -15.38 2.31
CA VAL A 779 13.69 -15.54 1.70
C VAL A 779 13.79 -16.52 0.54
N PHE A 780 13.08 -17.65 0.64
CA PHE A 780 13.14 -18.73 -0.34
C PHE A 780 11.80 -18.99 -1.04
N ASP A 781 11.88 -19.57 -2.23
CA ASP A 781 10.75 -20.17 -2.93
C ASP A 781 10.25 -21.40 -2.18
N TYR A 782 9.22 -21.21 -1.38
CA TYR A 782 8.57 -22.28 -0.62
C TYR A 782 7.55 -23.04 -1.45
N PHE A 783 7.32 -22.73 -2.73
CA PHE A 783 6.45 -23.55 -3.58
C PHE A 783 7.20 -24.82 -4.03
N PRO A 784 6.51 -25.97 -4.14
CA PRO A 784 7.13 -27.20 -4.63
C PRO A 784 7.53 -27.06 -6.11
N PRO A 785 8.57 -27.80 -6.57
CA PRO A 785 8.93 -27.81 -7.96
C PRO A 785 7.86 -28.52 -8.79
N LYS A 786 7.57 -27.98 -9.98
CA LYS A 786 6.88 -28.75 -11.01
C LYS A 786 7.84 -29.78 -11.61
N PHE A 787 7.33 -30.97 -11.91
CA PHE A 787 8.07 -31.99 -12.67
C PHE A 787 7.75 -31.97 -14.17
N LEU A 788 8.77 -32.24 -14.98
CA LEU A 788 8.68 -32.38 -16.43
C LEU A 788 7.85 -33.61 -16.78
N MET A 789 6.95 -33.47 -17.75
CA MET A 789 6.21 -34.59 -18.33
C MET A 789 6.91 -35.07 -19.61
N ASP A 790 6.98 -36.38 -19.82
CA ASP A 790 7.41 -36.98 -21.08
C ASP A 790 6.27 -37.01 -22.12
N SER A 791 6.59 -37.38 -23.36
CA SER A 791 5.63 -37.44 -24.47
C SER A 791 4.51 -38.47 -24.28
N SER A 792 4.59 -39.31 -23.25
CA SER A 792 3.59 -40.32 -22.90
C SER A 792 2.74 -39.90 -21.70
N GLY A 793 2.93 -38.68 -21.18
CA GLY A 793 2.16 -38.17 -20.06
C GLY A 793 2.59 -38.73 -18.70
N ASN A 794 3.80 -39.30 -18.60
CA ASN A 794 4.41 -39.65 -17.32
C ASN A 794 5.45 -38.60 -16.90
N TRP A 795 5.88 -38.60 -15.64
CA TRP A 795 7.03 -37.79 -15.25
C TRP A 795 8.29 -38.23 -16.01
N ALA A 796 8.92 -37.30 -16.70
CA ALA A 796 10.26 -37.47 -17.21
C ALA A 796 11.18 -37.69 -16.01
N LYS A 797 11.83 -38.85 -15.95
CA LYS A 797 12.72 -39.20 -14.84
C LYS A 797 14.15 -38.81 -15.17
N GLY A 798 14.93 -38.52 -14.13
CA GLY A 798 16.34 -38.23 -14.25
C GLY A 798 17.14 -39.44 -14.76
N PRO A 799 18.46 -39.29 -14.95
CA PRO A 799 19.34 -40.35 -15.47
C PRO A 799 19.29 -41.65 -14.64
N ASP A 800 18.88 -41.59 -13.37
CA ASP A 800 18.74 -42.74 -12.48
C ASP A 800 17.41 -43.51 -12.63
N GLY A 801 16.48 -42.98 -13.45
CA GLY A 801 15.16 -43.56 -13.71
C GLY A 801 14.22 -43.58 -12.50
N LYS A 802 14.56 -42.88 -11.41
CA LYS A 802 13.84 -42.93 -10.12
C LYS A 802 13.25 -41.58 -9.73
N ILE A 803 14.02 -40.51 -9.91
CA ILE A 803 13.62 -39.17 -9.45
C ILE A 803 12.95 -38.43 -10.60
N PRO A 804 11.75 -37.85 -10.41
CA PRO A 804 11.13 -36.96 -11.38
C PRO A 804 12.03 -35.75 -11.65
N THR A 805 12.28 -35.44 -12.91
CA THR A 805 13.08 -34.28 -13.31
C THR A 805 12.24 -33.02 -13.15
N PRO A 806 12.68 -32.00 -12.39
CA PRO A 806 12.00 -30.71 -12.37
C PRO A 806 11.85 -30.13 -13.78
N ASP A 807 10.71 -29.52 -14.09
CA ASP A 807 10.47 -28.90 -15.38
C ASP A 807 11.42 -27.71 -15.55
N PRO A 808 12.31 -27.69 -16.56
CA PRO A 808 13.22 -26.57 -16.78
C PRO A 808 12.50 -25.28 -17.20
N LYS A 809 11.22 -25.35 -17.57
CA LYS A 809 10.35 -24.19 -17.81
C LYS A 809 9.57 -23.74 -16.57
N ASP A 810 9.68 -24.48 -15.47
CA ASP A 810 9.13 -24.04 -14.19
C ASP A 810 9.91 -22.83 -13.71
N LEU A 811 9.19 -21.75 -13.45
CA LEU A 811 9.80 -20.49 -13.08
C LEU A 811 10.22 -20.57 -11.61
N ASP A 812 11.52 -20.55 -11.41
CA ASP A 812 12.13 -20.44 -10.08
C ASP A 812 11.92 -19.01 -9.55
N LEU A 813 11.15 -18.86 -8.46
CA LEU A 813 11.04 -17.54 -7.81
C LEU A 813 12.37 -17.11 -7.18
N GLY A 814 13.28 -18.06 -6.97
CA GLY A 814 14.63 -17.87 -6.51
C GLY A 814 14.77 -17.84 -4.99
N GLU A 815 16.02 -17.92 -4.57
CA GLU A 815 16.44 -17.90 -3.19
C GLU A 815 17.28 -16.65 -2.94
N TYR A 816 16.98 -15.90 -1.87
CA TYR A 816 17.63 -14.63 -1.62
C TYR A 816 17.98 -14.41 -0.15
N TYR A 817 18.89 -13.48 0.09
CA TYR A 817 19.06 -12.80 1.38
C TYR A 817 18.84 -11.29 1.22
N ILE A 818 18.56 -10.62 2.34
CA ILE A 818 18.38 -9.17 2.37
C ILE A 818 19.69 -8.49 2.76
N ASP A 819 20.23 -7.68 1.86
CA ASP A 819 21.44 -6.89 2.09
C ASP A 819 21.09 -5.50 2.65
N PRO A 820 21.49 -5.19 3.91
CA PRO A 820 21.19 -3.91 4.53
C PRO A 820 22.24 -2.83 4.24
N ARG A 821 23.37 -3.16 3.60
CA ARG A 821 24.50 -2.20 3.43
C ARG A 821 24.10 -0.93 2.68
N PRO A 822 23.27 -0.96 1.61
CA PRO A 822 22.87 0.25 0.90
C PRO A 822 21.82 1.09 1.64
N SER A 823 21.26 0.63 2.76
CA SER A 823 20.06 1.24 3.38
C SER A 823 20.19 2.71 3.78
N SER A 824 21.41 3.20 4.04
CA SER A 824 21.66 4.60 4.39
C SER A 824 21.88 5.52 3.19
N LEU A 825 22.01 4.97 1.98
CA LEU A 825 22.15 5.78 0.77
C LEU A 825 20.80 6.40 0.39
N PRO A 826 20.79 7.53 -0.33
CA PRO A 826 19.57 8.04 -0.93
C PRO A 826 18.97 7.04 -1.95
N PRO A 827 17.62 6.94 -2.08
CA PRO A 827 16.97 6.05 -3.04
C PRO A 827 17.47 6.20 -4.49
N GLU A 828 17.75 7.41 -4.94
CA GLU A 828 18.26 7.67 -6.30
C GLU A 828 19.70 7.17 -6.53
N GLN A 829 20.41 6.80 -5.46
CA GLN A 829 21.78 6.25 -5.50
C GLN A 829 21.82 4.75 -5.16
N GLY A 830 20.68 4.05 -5.21
CA GLY A 830 20.60 2.63 -4.83
C GLY A 830 20.37 2.41 -3.33
N GLY A 831 19.87 3.40 -2.59
CA GLY A 831 19.50 3.26 -1.17
C GLY A 831 18.34 2.33 -0.83
N GLY A 832 18.50 1.43 0.12
CA GLY A 832 17.42 0.56 0.60
C GLY A 832 17.91 -0.83 0.96
N PHE A 833 16.98 -1.77 1.07
CA PHE A 833 17.24 -3.16 1.43
C PHE A 833 17.08 -4.05 0.20
N HIS A 834 18.18 -4.63 -0.27
CA HIS A 834 18.24 -5.32 -1.56
C HIS A 834 18.14 -6.83 -1.41
N LEU A 835 17.39 -7.49 -2.30
CA LEU A 835 17.37 -8.93 -2.43
C LEU A 835 18.56 -9.38 -3.27
N ARG A 836 19.42 -10.19 -2.65
CA ARG A 836 20.64 -10.74 -3.24
C ARG A 836 20.49 -12.24 -3.42
N LYS A 837 20.87 -12.76 -4.58
CA LYS A 837 20.63 -14.17 -4.93
C LYS A 837 21.50 -15.11 -4.10
N VAL A 838 20.93 -16.24 -3.71
CA VAL A 838 21.59 -17.36 -3.03
C VAL A 838 21.60 -18.54 -3.99
N THR A 839 22.72 -19.28 -4.04
CA THR A 839 22.82 -20.54 -4.78
C THR A 839 22.89 -21.68 -3.78
N LEU A 840 21.86 -22.54 -3.78
CA LEU A 840 21.74 -23.68 -2.85
C LEU A 840 22.37 -24.98 -3.39
N GLU A 841 23.31 -24.89 -4.32
CA GLU A 841 24.05 -26.06 -4.80
C GLU A 841 25.09 -26.49 -3.76
N THR A 842 25.33 -27.79 -3.65
CA THR A 842 26.28 -28.35 -2.67
C THR A 842 27.67 -27.73 -2.82
N GLY A 843 28.17 -27.10 -1.75
CA GLY A 843 29.48 -26.46 -1.71
C GLY A 843 29.56 -25.09 -2.38
N ALA A 844 28.47 -24.55 -2.93
CA ALA A 844 28.44 -23.19 -3.46
C ALA A 844 28.54 -22.16 -2.32
N PRO A 845 29.50 -21.21 -2.35
CA PRO A 845 29.60 -20.16 -1.35
C PRO A 845 28.52 -19.09 -1.55
N PHE A 846 28.19 -18.38 -0.48
CA PHE A 846 27.40 -17.15 -0.60
C PHE A 846 28.21 -16.06 -1.30
N ASP A 847 27.59 -15.40 -2.27
CA ASP A 847 28.14 -14.15 -2.82
C ASP A 847 27.88 -13.00 -1.84
N MET A 848 28.96 -12.47 -1.28
CA MET A 848 28.93 -11.37 -0.31
C MET A 848 29.51 -10.07 -0.87
N ASP A 849 29.77 -10.00 -2.18
CA ASP A 849 30.25 -8.77 -2.83
C ASP A 849 29.22 -7.64 -2.63
N PRO A 850 29.65 -6.42 -2.25
CA PRO A 850 28.73 -5.27 -2.19
C PRO A 850 28.19 -4.86 -3.56
N VAL A 851 28.86 -5.20 -4.66
CA VAL A 851 28.52 -4.85 -6.04
C VAL A 851 28.00 -6.08 -6.78
N GLN A 852 26.85 -6.58 -6.33
CA GLN A 852 26.16 -7.71 -6.94
C GLN A 852 24.79 -7.27 -7.48
N PRO A 853 24.17 -8.01 -8.42
CA PRO A 853 22.84 -7.68 -8.89
C PRO A 853 21.80 -7.70 -7.76
N SER A 854 20.86 -6.76 -7.82
CA SER A 854 19.67 -6.72 -6.99
C SER A 854 18.49 -7.33 -7.74
N TYR A 855 17.72 -8.16 -7.04
CA TYR A 855 16.54 -8.86 -7.59
C TYR A 855 15.21 -8.30 -7.07
N GLY A 856 15.26 -7.40 -6.11
CA GLY A 856 14.13 -6.73 -5.49
C GLY A 856 14.64 -5.77 -4.43
N ARG A 857 13.84 -4.77 -4.04
CA ARG A 857 14.31 -3.70 -3.17
C ARG A 857 13.20 -3.14 -2.30
N PHE A 858 13.43 -3.05 -0.99
CA PHE A 858 12.51 -2.46 -0.04
C PHE A 858 13.00 -1.10 0.48
N PRO A 859 12.11 -0.12 0.66
CA PRO A 859 12.45 1.18 1.27
C PRO A 859 12.64 1.08 2.80
N LEU A 860 12.00 0.12 3.44
CA LEU A 860 12.09 -0.17 4.87
C LEU A 860 12.53 -1.61 5.06
N PHE A 861 13.17 -1.92 6.20
CA PHE A 861 13.55 -3.30 6.48
C PHE A 861 12.27 -4.15 6.62
N PRO A 862 12.12 -5.26 5.88
CA PRO A 862 10.97 -6.13 6.04
C PRO A 862 11.17 -7.06 7.24
N ASP A 863 10.50 -6.76 8.36
CA ASP A 863 10.47 -7.56 9.59
C ASP A 863 9.77 -8.92 9.39
N SER A 864 8.97 -9.08 8.34
CA SER A 864 8.55 -10.37 7.77
C SER A 864 8.51 -10.29 6.24
N VAL A 865 8.83 -11.39 5.56
CA VAL A 865 8.91 -11.45 4.10
C VAL A 865 8.38 -12.78 3.56
N SER A 866 7.66 -12.73 2.43
CA SER A 866 7.18 -13.91 1.70
C SER A 866 7.27 -13.68 0.20
N LEU A 867 7.55 -14.74 -0.57
CA LEU A 867 7.40 -14.70 -2.02
C LEU A 867 5.94 -14.92 -2.42
N HIS A 868 5.57 -14.40 -3.58
CA HIS A 868 4.24 -14.50 -4.16
C HIS A 868 4.33 -15.12 -5.56
N PRO A 869 3.42 -16.05 -5.95
CA PRO A 869 3.50 -16.79 -7.20
C PRO A 869 3.48 -15.90 -8.47
N SER A 870 2.96 -14.68 -8.36
CA SER A 870 2.99 -13.66 -9.43
C SER A 870 4.31 -12.87 -9.56
N LEU A 871 5.47 -13.46 -9.20
CA LEU A 871 6.79 -12.81 -9.27
C LEU A 871 6.88 -11.52 -8.43
N LYS A 872 6.29 -11.55 -7.24
CA LYS A 872 6.39 -10.45 -6.28
C LYS A 872 7.05 -10.95 -5.00
N VAL A 873 7.65 -10.02 -4.26
CA VAL A 873 8.07 -10.24 -2.89
C VAL A 873 7.31 -9.28 -1.98
N ILE A 874 6.73 -9.84 -0.93
CA ILE A 874 5.87 -9.16 0.01
C ILE A 874 6.65 -8.98 1.31
N GLY A 875 6.69 -7.77 1.83
CA GLY A 875 7.35 -7.43 3.08
C GLY A 875 6.41 -6.70 4.02
N THR A 876 6.59 -6.87 5.33
CA THR A 876 5.95 -6.03 6.33
C THR A 876 6.98 -5.31 7.17
N ASN A 877 6.71 -4.07 7.57
CA ASN A 877 7.51 -3.35 8.54
C ASN A 877 6.69 -3.08 9.80
N SER A 878 7.18 -3.59 10.93
CA SER A 878 6.45 -3.56 12.19
C SER A 878 6.48 -2.21 12.89
N SER A 879 7.54 -1.43 12.69
CA SER A 879 7.68 -0.11 13.31
C SER A 879 6.76 0.94 12.68
N THR A 880 6.55 0.84 11.37
CA THR A 880 5.78 1.81 10.57
C THR A 880 4.38 1.32 10.20
N LYS A 881 4.07 0.06 10.52
CA LYS A 881 2.82 -0.63 10.23
C LYS A 881 2.53 -0.67 8.73
N LYS A 882 3.53 -1.03 7.93
CA LYS A 882 3.44 -1.03 6.46
C LYS A 882 3.46 -2.41 5.87
N LEU A 883 2.64 -2.60 4.84
CA LEU A 883 2.72 -3.71 3.90
C LEU A 883 3.43 -3.18 2.65
N MET A 884 4.37 -3.96 2.12
CA MET A 884 5.23 -3.58 1.00
C MET A 884 5.21 -4.66 -0.07
N VAL A 885 5.09 -4.28 -1.34
CA VAL A 885 5.05 -5.19 -2.49
C VAL A 885 6.07 -4.76 -3.53
N ALA A 886 7.08 -5.57 -3.77
CA ALA A 886 8.10 -5.36 -4.80
C ALA A 886 7.97 -6.38 -5.92
N ARG A 887 8.30 -5.98 -7.16
CA ARG A 887 8.45 -6.89 -8.29
C ARG A 887 9.83 -7.55 -8.24
N LEU A 888 9.88 -8.86 -8.50
CA LEU A 888 11.13 -9.58 -8.68
C LEU A 888 11.72 -9.30 -10.07
N THR A 889 13.00 -8.94 -10.11
CA THR A 889 13.78 -8.74 -11.33
C THR A 889 14.54 -10.04 -11.66
N ILE A 890 13.94 -10.93 -12.46
CA ILE A 890 14.46 -12.29 -12.73
C ILE A 890 15.93 -12.31 -13.19
N GLY A 891 16.37 -11.31 -13.97
CA GLY A 891 17.75 -11.22 -14.46
C GLY A 891 18.72 -10.52 -13.50
N GLY A 892 18.23 -9.94 -12.41
CA GLY A 892 18.96 -8.97 -11.59
C GLY A 892 19.21 -7.65 -12.33
N ALA A 893 19.45 -6.57 -11.58
CA ALA A 893 19.90 -5.29 -12.11
C ALA A 893 20.81 -4.57 -11.10
N ALA A 894 21.45 -3.47 -11.51
CA ALA A 894 22.17 -2.60 -10.58
C ALA A 894 21.21 -1.97 -9.55
N ASP A 895 21.72 -1.63 -8.36
CA ASP A 895 20.90 -1.19 -7.22
C ASP A 895 20.05 0.05 -7.53
N ASP A 896 20.60 1.03 -8.24
CA ASP A 896 19.93 2.26 -8.66
C ASP A 896 18.89 2.04 -9.78
N ALA A 897 18.98 0.91 -10.49
CA ALA A 897 18.06 0.50 -11.55
C ALA A 897 16.90 -0.37 -11.04
N VAL A 898 16.96 -0.89 -9.80
CA VAL A 898 15.86 -1.65 -9.19
C VAL A 898 14.89 -0.69 -8.49
N PRO A 899 13.60 -0.67 -8.89
CA PRO A 899 12.59 0.16 -8.24
C PRO A 899 12.36 -0.24 -6.78
N LEU A 900 12.02 0.75 -5.95
CA LEU A 900 11.53 0.49 -4.59
C LEU A 900 10.19 -0.23 -4.60
N ALA A 901 9.96 -1.09 -3.60
CA ALA A 901 8.66 -1.65 -3.31
C ALA A 901 7.61 -0.55 -3.08
N GLU A 902 6.42 -0.75 -3.64
CA GLU A 902 5.24 0.03 -3.25
C GLU A 902 4.88 -0.33 -1.81
N PHE A 903 4.30 0.60 -1.06
CA PHE A 903 3.83 0.31 0.29
C PHE A 903 2.51 1.00 0.61
N ALA A 904 1.69 0.34 1.41
CA ALA A 904 0.39 0.83 1.88
C ALA A 904 0.17 0.43 3.35
N ALA A 905 -1.09 0.54 3.79
CA ALA A 905 -1.51 0.43 5.19
C ALA A 905 -0.86 1.49 6.10
N GLY A 906 -1.17 1.46 7.40
CA GLY A 906 -0.68 2.40 8.38
C GLY A 906 -1.16 2.01 9.77
N PRO A 907 -0.85 2.80 10.80
CA PRO A 907 -1.19 2.44 12.17
C PRO A 907 -2.71 2.39 12.38
N ALA A 908 -3.20 1.24 12.79
CA ALA A 908 -4.55 1.06 13.31
C ALA A 908 -4.58 1.41 14.80
N THR A 909 -5.59 2.16 15.21
CA THR A 909 -5.96 2.38 16.62
C THR A 909 -7.36 1.82 16.93
N ASP A 910 -8.12 1.46 15.90
CA ASP A 910 -9.46 0.86 16.00
C ASP A 910 -9.42 -0.57 15.40
N PRO A 911 -9.84 -1.61 16.16
CA PRO A 911 -9.84 -2.98 15.67
C PRO A 911 -10.76 -3.20 14.47
N THR A 912 -11.77 -2.34 14.28
CA THR A 912 -12.75 -2.44 13.20
C THR A 912 -12.35 -1.71 11.92
N ARG A 913 -11.12 -1.16 11.83
CA ARG A 913 -10.66 -0.38 10.66
C ARG A 913 -9.97 -1.26 9.60
N PRO A 914 -10.62 -1.57 8.44
CA PRO A 914 -10.02 -2.39 7.38
C PRO A 914 -8.84 -1.68 6.74
N GLY A 915 -7.85 -2.42 6.27
CA GLY A 915 -6.72 -1.85 5.51
C GLY A 915 -5.61 -1.21 6.35
N LEU A 916 -5.86 -0.83 7.61
CA LEU A 916 -4.81 -0.42 8.56
C LEU A 916 -4.38 -1.59 9.44
N MET A 917 -3.15 -1.54 9.96
CA MET A 917 -2.54 -2.60 10.73
C MET A 917 -2.11 -2.13 12.12
N PHE A 918 -2.22 -3.00 13.11
CA PHE A 918 -1.55 -2.81 14.40
C PHE A 918 -0.05 -3.08 14.23
N TYR A 919 0.55 -3.99 14.98
CA TYR A 919 1.94 -4.38 14.83
C TYR A 919 2.01 -5.64 13.96
N PRO A 920 2.38 -5.57 12.66
CA PRO A 920 2.53 -6.77 11.86
C PRO A 920 3.73 -7.57 12.38
N VAL A 921 3.51 -8.87 12.60
CA VAL A 921 4.47 -9.82 13.16
C VAL A 921 5.01 -10.73 12.06
N ALA A 922 4.11 -11.27 11.24
CA ALA A 922 4.45 -12.21 10.18
C ALA A 922 3.58 -11.97 8.93
N VAL A 923 4.12 -12.30 7.75
CA VAL A 923 3.41 -12.27 6.47
C VAL A 923 3.64 -13.58 5.72
N SER A 924 2.57 -14.12 5.15
CA SER A 924 2.60 -15.31 4.31
C SER A 924 1.65 -15.14 3.12
N CYS A 925 1.80 -15.97 2.10
CA CYS A 925 0.93 -15.99 0.94
C CYS A 925 0.24 -17.36 0.82
N ALA A 926 -1.09 -17.35 0.75
CA ALA A 926 -1.84 -18.56 0.43
C ALA A 926 -1.64 -18.95 -1.05
N TYR A 927 -1.89 -20.21 -1.43
CA TYR A 927 -1.64 -20.66 -2.81
C TYR A 927 -2.56 -19.99 -3.84
N ASP A 928 -3.67 -19.42 -3.37
CA ASP A 928 -4.59 -18.65 -4.20
C ASP A 928 -4.11 -17.21 -4.49
N GLY A 929 -2.98 -16.78 -3.90
CA GLY A 929 -2.42 -15.43 -4.06
C GLY A 929 -2.90 -14.41 -3.01
N THR A 930 -3.67 -14.83 -2.01
CA THR A 930 -4.05 -13.96 -0.89
C THR A 930 -2.84 -13.69 0.00
N ILE A 931 -2.56 -12.41 0.28
CA ILE A 931 -1.57 -12.00 1.27
C ILE A 931 -2.22 -12.04 2.65
N LEU A 932 -1.60 -12.74 3.60
CA LEU A 932 -2.06 -12.83 4.99
C LEU A 932 -1.04 -12.21 5.91
N VAL A 933 -1.49 -11.33 6.80
CA VAL A 933 -0.64 -10.64 7.78
C VAL A 933 -1.12 -10.95 9.20
N LEU A 934 -0.24 -11.52 10.02
CA LEU A 934 -0.44 -11.68 11.45
C LEU A 934 -0.10 -10.36 12.14
N GLU A 935 -1.03 -9.83 12.94
CA GLU A 935 -0.86 -8.59 13.69
C GLU A 935 -1.11 -8.82 15.17
N ASP A 936 -0.25 -8.25 16.04
CA ASP A 936 -0.39 -8.35 17.50
C ASP A 936 0.11 -7.10 18.23
N THR A 937 -0.81 -6.36 18.84
CA THR A 937 -0.46 -5.19 19.66
C THR A 937 0.45 -5.47 20.86
N SER A 938 0.57 -6.72 21.36
CA SER A 938 1.51 -7.02 22.46
C SER A 938 2.98 -6.90 22.05
N ALA A 939 3.25 -7.06 20.75
CA ALA A 939 4.58 -6.85 20.20
C ALA A 939 4.91 -5.36 20.04
N ASP A 940 3.95 -4.45 20.26
CA ASP A 940 4.17 -3.01 20.19
C ASP A 940 4.59 -2.45 21.56
N PRO A 941 5.83 -1.94 21.70
CA PRO A 941 6.30 -1.37 22.95
C PRO A 941 5.57 -0.08 23.35
N THR A 942 4.78 0.50 22.45
CA THR A 942 4.05 1.76 22.65
C THR A 942 2.54 1.56 22.86
N HIS A 943 2.05 0.32 22.83
CA HIS A 943 0.61 0.05 22.97
C HIS A 943 0.12 0.29 24.40
N GLY A 944 -0.89 1.14 24.55
CA GLY A 944 -1.47 1.55 25.83
C GLY A 944 -2.90 1.05 26.07
N GLY A 945 -3.36 0.01 25.36
CA GLY A 945 -4.76 -0.42 25.35
C GLY A 945 -4.97 -1.93 25.50
N ALA A 946 -6.21 -2.37 25.26
CA ALA A 946 -6.53 -3.81 25.22
C ALA A 946 -5.76 -4.49 24.09
N GLN A 947 -5.25 -5.69 24.36
CA GLN A 947 -4.50 -6.44 23.35
C GLN A 947 -5.44 -6.89 22.23
N VAL A 948 -5.10 -6.53 21.00
CA VAL A 948 -5.71 -7.02 19.77
C VAL A 948 -4.68 -7.87 19.03
N ALA A 949 -5.07 -9.11 18.70
CA ALA A 949 -4.33 -9.98 17.81
C ALA A 949 -5.28 -10.58 16.76
N ARG A 950 -4.88 -10.50 15.49
CA ARG A 950 -5.69 -10.92 14.35
C ARG A 950 -4.82 -11.30 13.15
N ILE A 951 -5.41 -12.03 12.21
CA ILE A 951 -4.87 -12.22 10.87
C ILE A 951 -5.72 -11.42 9.89
N SER A 952 -5.09 -10.56 9.10
CA SER A 952 -5.72 -9.72 8.08
C SER A 952 -5.38 -10.22 6.68
N ALA A 953 -6.32 -10.11 5.74
CA ALA A 953 -6.12 -10.54 4.35
C ALA A 953 -6.08 -9.36 3.36
N TYR A 954 -5.18 -9.42 2.37
CA TYR A 954 -4.96 -8.38 1.35
C TYR A 954 -4.75 -8.95 -0.05
N ASP A 955 -5.04 -8.15 -1.08
CA ASP A 955 -4.67 -8.42 -2.47
C ASP A 955 -3.28 -7.83 -2.84
N LEU A 956 -2.81 -8.07 -4.06
CA LEU A 956 -1.53 -7.53 -4.55
C LEU A 956 -1.49 -5.99 -4.68
N SER A 957 -2.66 -5.33 -4.65
CA SER A 957 -2.77 -3.86 -4.57
C SER A 957 -2.83 -3.37 -3.12
N MET A 958 -2.62 -4.27 -2.15
CA MET A 958 -2.67 -4.02 -0.71
C MET A 958 -4.06 -3.55 -0.22
N ASN A 959 -5.13 -3.86 -0.96
CA ASN A 959 -6.50 -3.63 -0.51
C ASN A 959 -6.95 -4.79 0.40
N PRO A 960 -7.68 -4.52 1.49
CA PRO A 960 -8.19 -5.57 2.37
C PRO A 960 -9.22 -6.47 1.65
N VAL A 961 -9.13 -7.78 1.88
CA VAL A 961 -9.98 -8.82 1.24
C VAL A 961 -10.79 -9.58 2.28
N LYS A 962 -12.09 -9.80 2.03
CA LYS A 962 -12.94 -10.60 2.91
C LYS A 962 -12.70 -12.09 2.67
N ARG A 963 -11.75 -12.69 3.39
CA ARG A 963 -11.41 -14.13 3.28
C ARG A 963 -11.80 -14.95 4.50
N PHE A 964 -12.24 -14.30 5.57
CA PHE A 964 -12.65 -14.98 6.80
C PHE A 964 -14.17 -14.87 7.00
N VAL A 965 -14.69 -15.58 8.00
CA VAL A 965 -16.07 -15.45 8.47
C VAL A 965 -16.08 -15.05 9.94
N ASP A 966 -17.01 -14.18 10.32
CA ASP A 966 -17.19 -13.80 11.72
C ASP A 966 -18.04 -14.83 12.49
N SER A 967 -18.36 -14.55 13.76
CA SER A 967 -19.16 -15.43 14.60
C SER A 967 -20.61 -15.62 14.12
N ASN A 968 -21.11 -14.75 13.25
CA ASN A 968 -22.44 -14.82 12.64
C ASN A 968 -22.40 -15.56 11.29
N GLY A 969 -21.21 -15.89 10.79
CA GLY A 969 -21.01 -16.49 9.46
C GLY A 969 -20.88 -15.45 8.33
N ASP A 970 -20.79 -14.16 8.64
CA ASP A 970 -20.68 -13.11 7.63
C ASP A 970 -19.22 -12.96 7.16
N PRO A 971 -18.96 -12.72 5.85
CA PRO A 971 -17.61 -12.51 5.34
C PRO A 971 -16.94 -11.28 5.96
N THR A 972 -15.71 -11.45 6.44
CA THR A 972 -14.92 -10.43 7.13
C THR A 972 -13.45 -10.41 6.70
N TYR A 973 -12.78 -9.29 6.94
CA TYR A 973 -11.36 -9.06 6.59
C TYR A 973 -10.39 -9.71 7.57
N TRP A 974 -10.89 -10.16 8.73
CA TRP A 974 -10.06 -10.59 9.85
C TRP A 974 -10.46 -11.93 10.45
N LEU A 975 -9.46 -12.68 10.85
CA LEU A 975 -9.60 -13.73 11.85
C LEU A 975 -9.02 -13.23 13.18
N TYR A 976 -9.89 -12.89 14.14
CA TYR A 976 -9.46 -12.54 15.48
C TYR A 976 -8.99 -13.79 16.23
N LEU A 977 -7.81 -13.70 16.86
CA LEU A 977 -7.20 -14.85 17.53
C LEU A 977 -7.75 -14.99 18.95
N THR A 978 -8.43 -16.10 19.22
CA THR A 978 -9.00 -16.42 20.53
C THR A 978 -7.89 -16.59 21.57
N GLY A 979 -8.12 -16.10 22.80
CA GLY A 979 -7.13 -16.19 23.88
C GLY A 979 -5.91 -15.28 23.73
N ALA A 980 -6.00 -14.22 22.93
CA ALA A 980 -4.91 -13.28 22.69
C ALA A 980 -4.36 -12.63 23.98
N THR A 981 -5.21 -12.34 24.97
CA THR A 981 -4.79 -11.64 26.20
C THR A 981 -3.64 -12.36 26.91
N GLY A 982 -2.48 -11.70 26.98
CA GLY A 982 -1.28 -12.24 27.63
C GLY A 982 -0.55 -13.31 26.79
N THR A 983 -0.87 -13.41 25.50
CA THR A 983 -0.20 -14.28 24.53
C THR A 983 0.55 -13.41 23.53
N THR A 984 1.84 -13.65 23.32
CA THR A 984 2.63 -12.98 22.28
C THR A 984 2.77 -13.91 21.08
N PHE A 985 2.40 -13.40 19.91
CA PHE A 985 2.53 -14.12 18.64
C PHE A 985 3.91 -13.89 18.01
N ILE A 986 4.48 -14.92 17.39
CA ILE A 986 5.89 -14.94 16.96
C ILE A 986 6.03 -15.02 15.44
N ASP A 987 5.36 -15.99 14.81
CA ASP A 987 5.56 -16.31 13.40
C ASP A 987 4.32 -16.99 12.79
N MET A 988 4.22 -16.98 11.45
CA MET A 988 3.10 -17.55 10.70
C MET A 988 3.55 -18.17 9.37
N GLN A 989 3.00 -19.35 9.04
CA GLN A 989 3.13 -19.97 7.72
C GLN A 989 1.79 -20.49 7.21
N THR A 990 1.65 -20.59 5.89
CA THR A 990 0.38 -20.98 5.25
C THR A 990 0.57 -22.12 4.26
N VAL A 991 -0.26 -23.14 4.35
CA VAL A 991 -0.28 -24.28 3.42
C VAL A 991 -1.73 -24.58 3.04
N GLY A 992 -2.02 -24.68 1.74
CA GLY A 992 -3.35 -24.99 1.22
C GLY A 992 -3.84 -23.96 0.19
N ASP A 993 -5.10 -24.07 -0.20
CA ASP A 993 -5.70 -23.37 -1.35
C ASP A 993 -6.92 -22.50 -0.98
N GLU A 994 -7.62 -21.99 -2.00
CA GLU A 994 -8.81 -21.13 -1.85
C GLU A 994 -9.96 -21.78 -1.08
N ARG A 995 -10.03 -23.12 -1.05
CA ARG A 995 -11.08 -23.87 -0.36
C ARG A 995 -10.70 -24.19 1.06
N LYS A 996 -9.44 -24.56 1.28
CA LYS A 996 -8.92 -24.86 2.61
C LYS A 996 -7.44 -24.51 2.69
N THR A 997 -7.15 -23.40 3.36
CA THR A 997 -5.79 -23.01 3.76
C THR A 997 -5.62 -23.21 5.26
N TYR A 998 -4.57 -23.94 5.66
CA TYR A 998 -4.10 -24.04 7.04
C TYR A 998 -3.11 -22.92 7.32
N ILE A 999 -3.35 -22.19 8.41
CA ILE A 999 -2.49 -21.12 8.90
C ILE A 999 -1.86 -21.57 10.22
N TYR A 1000 -0.55 -21.82 10.19
CA TYR A 1000 0.24 -22.21 11.35
C TYR A 1000 0.71 -20.96 12.05
N VAL A 1001 0.42 -20.82 13.34
CA VAL A 1001 0.75 -19.64 14.13
C VAL A 1001 1.51 -20.06 15.38
N LEU A 1002 2.71 -19.52 15.56
CA LEU A 1002 3.55 -19.73 16.73
C LEU A 1002 3.30 -18.65 17.78
N SER A 1003 3.22 -19.03 19.05
CA SER A 1003 2.96 -18.10 20.15
C SER A 1003 3.54 -18.58 21.48
N TYR A 1004 3.69 -17.66 22.44
CA TYR A 1004 3.92 -18.00 23.85
C TYR A 1004 3.05 -17.16 24.79
N LYS A 1005 2.81 -17.63 26.00
CA LYS A 1005 2.11 -16.89 27.06
C LYS A 1005 3.05 -16.20 28.03
N GLY A 1006 2.57 -15.10 28.63
CA GLY A 1006 3.32 -14.35 29.63
C GLY A 1006 4.63 -13.81 29.07
N ALA A 1007 5.74 -14.09 29.77
CA ALA A 1007 7.08 -13.67 29.35
C ALA A 1007 7.81 -14.70 28.46
N GLY A 1008 7.19 -15.85 28.18
CA GLY A 1008 7.80 -16.93 27.39
C GLY A 1008 9.06 -17.50 28.02
N ILE A 1009 9.11 -17.58 29.36
CA ILE A 1009 10.31 -18.02 30.07
C ILE A 1009 10.41 -19.55 30.10
N ASP A 1010 9.27 -20.23 30.14
CA ASP A 1010 9.18 -21.69 30.25
C ASP A 1010 8.74 -22.31 28.91
N PRO A 1011 9.27 -23.49 28.52
CA PRO A 1011 8.83 -24.16 27.29
C PRO A 1011 7.33 -24.44 27.23
N SER A 1012 6.68 -24.61 28.39
CA SER A 1012 5.24 -24.80 28.50
C SER A 1012 4.40 -23.57 28.17
N ASP A 1013 5.03 -22.39 28.10
CA ASP A 1013 4.36 -21.16 27.66
C ASP A 1013 4.05 -21.20 26.16
N TYR A 1014 4.77 -22.01 25.39
CA TYR A 1014 4.75 -22.01 23.93
C TYR A 1014 3.71 -22.96 23.34
N ALA A 1015 3.10 -22.55 22.24
CA ALA A 1015 2.21 -23.38 21.44
C ALA A 1015 2.24 -22.99 19.96
N MET A 1016 2.00 -23.98 19.10
CA MET A 1016 1.68 -23.79 17.69
C MET A 1016 0.20 -24.12 17.46
N SER A 1017 -0.57 -23.13 17.01
CA SER A 1017 -1.98 -23.28 16.69
C SER A 1017 -2.17 -23.31 15.18
N ILE A 1018 -3.07 -24.18 14.70
CA ILE A 1018 -3.45 -24.25 13.29
C ILE A 1018 -4.84 -23.67 13.15
N TYR A 1019 -4.94 -22.57 12.42
CA TYR A 1019 -6.20 -21.95 12.02
C TYR A 1019 -6.52 -22.34 10.58
N THR A 1020 -7.77 -22.14 10.18
CA THR A 1020 -8.20 -22.43 8.81
C THR A 1020 -9.13 -21.36 8.29
N TYR A 1021 -9.04 -21.08 6.98
CA TYR A 1021 -10.02 -20.29 6.23
C TYR A 1021 -10.18 -20.84 4.81
N GLY A 1022 -11.21 -20.38 4.09
CA GLY A 1022 -11.53 -20.78 2.73
C GLY A 1022 -13.03 -20.66 2.46
N ALA A 1023 -13.52 -21.32 1.40
CA ALA A 1023 -14.95 -21.32 1.05
C ALA A 1023 -15.84 -22.02 2.10
N THR A 1024 -15.29 -22.99 2.83
CA THR A 1024 -15.97 -23.78 3.86
C THR A 1024 -15.12 -23.86 5.14
N PRO A 1025 -14.91 -22.73 5.85
CA PRO A 1025 -14.14 -22.75 7.07
C PRO A 1025 -14.89 -23.57 8.14
N PRO A 1026 -14.19 -24.33 9.01
CA PRO A 1026 -14.83 -25.03 10.11
C PRO A 1026 -15.45 -24.02 11.09
N ALA A 1027 -16.51 -24.46 11.78
CA ALA A 1027 -17.27 -23.61 12.70
C ALA A 1027 -16.45 -23.07 13.89
N GLN A 1028 -15.26 -23.61 14.16
CA GLN A 1028 -14.40 -23.23 15.27
C GLN A 1028 -12.94 -23.10 14.83
N ASN A 1029 -12.30 -22.04 15.30
CA ASN A 1029 -10.87 -21.74 15.13
C ASN A 1029 -10.26 -21.47 16.52
N PRO A 1030 -9.02 -21.93 16.81
CA PRO A 1030 -8.16 -22.76 15.97
C PRO A 1030 -8.68 -24.21 15.81
N LEU A 1031 -8.26 -24.90 14.75
CA LEU A 1031 -8.54 -26.31 14.49
C LEU A 1031 -7.85 -27.23 15.52
N VAL A 1032 -6.56 -26.97 15.79
CA VAL A 1032 -5.76 -27.74 16.76
C VAL A 1032 -4.64 -26.87 17.30
N ALA A 1033 -4.24 -27.10 18.56
CA ALA A 1033 -3.08 -26.48 19.17
C ALA A 1033 -2.11 -27.56 19.66
N THR A 1034 -0.84 -27.45 19.28
CA THR A 1034 0.26 -28.28 19.78
C THR A 1034 1.01 -27.51 20.86
N PRO A 1035 1.01 -27.97 22.13
CA PRO A 1035 1.71 -27.31 23.22
C PRO A 1035 3.22 -27.62 23.21
N ASN A 1036 3.99 -26.85 24.00
CA ASN A 1036 5.41 -27.07 24.30
C ASN A 1036 6.35 -26.97 23.07
N MET A 1037 5.98 -26.16 22.07
CA MET A 1037 6.81 -25.92 20.88
C MET A 1037 7.63 -24.64 21.04
N ALA A 1038 8.65 -24.69 21.90
CA ALA A 1038 9.54 -23.55 22.15
C ALA A 1038 10.47 -23.27 20.95
N ALA A 1039 10.08 -22.32 20.13
CA ALA A 1039 10.76 -21.97 18.88
C ALA A 1039 10.69 -20.47 18.59
N ALA A 1040 11.66 -19.97 17.81
CA ALA A 1040 11.76 -18.59 17.38
C ALA A 1040 11.09 -18.32 16.02
N ALA A 1041 11.00 -19.33 15.16
CA ALA A 1041 10.33 -19.27 13.85
C ALA A 1041 9.94 -20.68 13.38
N LEU A 1042 9.04 -20.78 12.40
CA LEU A 1042 8.65 -22.05 11.79
C LEU A 1042 8.58 -21.98 10.26
N ALA A 1043 8.79 -23.13 9.61
CA ALA A 1043 8.56 -23.34 8.19
C ALA A 1043 7.75 -24.63 8.01
N VAL A 1044 6.83 -24.66 7.04
CA VAL A 1044 5.94 -25.80 6.82
C VAL A 1044 5.98 -26.22 5.36
N ASP A 1045 6.12 -27.53 5.11
CA ASP A 1045 6.05 -28.09 3.77
C ASP A 1045 4.62 -28.51 3.38
N MET A 1046 4.41 -28.87 2.11
CA MET A 1046 3.11 -29.33 1.62
C MET A 1046 2.63 -30.66 2.25
N TRP A 1047 3.52 -31.39 2.92
CA TRP A 1047 3.21 -32.64 3.61
C TRP A 1047 2.82 -32.41 5.08
N HIS A 1048 2.63 -31.14 5.46
CA HIS A 1048 2.34 -30.73 6.84
C HIS A 1048 3.47 -31.18 7.79
N THR A 1049 4.72 -31.19 7.33
CA THR A 1049 5.89 -31.28 8.20
C THR A 1049 6.25 -29.89 8.67
N VAL A 1050 6.41 -29.73 9.98
CA VAL A 1050 6.79 -28.46 10.60
C VAL A 1050 8.27 -28.52 10.96
N TYR A 1051 9.03 -27.52 10.50
CA TYR A 1051 10.40 -27.26 10.90
C TYR A 1051 10.43 -26.04 11.81
N THR A 1052 11.23 -26.06 12.87
CA THR A 1052 11.36 -24.93 13.80
C THR A 1052 12.80 -24.48 13.96
N GLU A 1053 13.02 -23.17 13.95
CA GLU A 1053 14.26 -22.55 14.42
C GLU A 1053 14.18 -22.45 15.94
N ASN A 1054 15.10 -23.09 16.65
CA ASN A 1054 15.05 -23.17 18.11
C ASN A 1054 15.88 -22.04 18.74
N TYR A 1055 15.58 -21.69 19.99
CA TYR A 1055 16.37 -20.70 20.76
C TYR A 1055 17.75 -21.23 21.23
N ALA A 1056 18.00 -22.53 21.09
CA ALA A 1056 19.25 -23.17 21.51
C ALA A 1056 20.26 -23.30 20.37
N MET A 1057 21.55 -23.25 20.70
CA MET A 1057 22.64 -23.66 19.80
C MET A 1057 22.53 -25.14 19.43
N VAL A 1058 23.07 -25.52 18.27
CA VAL A 1058 23.33 -26.93 17.92
C VAL A 1058 24.13 -27.62 19.03
N THR A 1059 23.84 -28.90 19.27
CA THR A 1059 24.50 -29.73 20.29
C THR A 1059 25.14 -30.97 19.68
N ASP A 1060 26.07 -31.58 20.41
CA ASP A 1060 26.62 -32.90 20.10
C ASP A 1060 25.63 -34.04 20.43
N GLY A 1061 26.03 -35.28 20.16
CA GLY A 1061 25.23 -36.47 20.49
C GLY A 1061 24.99 -36.71 21.98
N ALA A 1062 25.63 -35.95 22.86
CA ALA A 1062 25.44 -35.96 24.31
C ALA A 1062 24.62 -34.76 24.83
N GLY A 1063 24.16 -33.87 23.95
CA GLY A 1063 23.37 -32.69 24.28
C GLY A 1063 24.18 -31.48 24.78
N THR A 1064 25.50 -31.47 24.57
CA THR A 1064 26.38 -30.33 24.90
C THR A 1064 26.47 -29.39 23.69
N PRO A 1065 26.43 -28.05 23.85
CA PRO A 1065 26.64 -27.12 22.74
C PRO A 1065 27.90 -27.46 21.93
N ALA A 1066 27.77 -27.51 20.62
CA ALA A 1066 28.87 -27.90 19.74
C ALA A 1066 28.69 -27.33 18.33
N GLY A 1067 29.80 -26.92 17.72
CA GLY A 1067 29.87 -26.51 16.32
C GLY A 1067 31.28 -26.66 15.74
N PRO A 1068 31.47 -26.36 14.44
CA PRO A 1068 32.78 -26.39 13.79
C PRO A 1068 33.81 -25.51 14.50
N ASP A 1069 35.02 -26.04 14.69
CA ASP A 1069 36.17 -25.28 15.20
C ASP A 1069 36.78 -24.43 14.07
N VAL A 1070 36.55 -23.12 14.12
CA VAL A 1070 37.03 -22.14 13.13
C VAL A 1070 37.62 -20.91 13.84
N PRO A 1071 38.56 -20.19 13.22
CA PRO A 1071 39.13 -18.99 13.82
C PRO A 1071 38.06 -17.96 14.24
N GLY A 1072 38.11 -17.53 15.50
CA GLY A 1072 37.16 -16.54 16.05
C GLY A 1072 35.78 -17.11 16.44
N ALA A 1073 35.61 -18.43 16.40
CA ALA A 1073 34.43 -19.09 16.97
C ALA A 1073 34.35 -18.92 18.50
N GLY A 1074 33.18 -19.20 19.07
CA GLY A 1074 32.98 -19.27 20.51
C GLY A 1074 33.70 -20.48 21.14
N PRO A 1075 33.74 -20.57 22.49
CA PRO A 1075 34.37 -21.68 23.20
C PRO A 1075 33.85 -23.07 22.81
N ASP A 1076 32.59 -23.18 22.39
CA ASP A 1076 31.94 -24.43 22.00
C ASP A 1076 31.90 -24.62 20.47
N GLY A 1077 32.76 -23.90 19.73
CA GLY A 1077 32.79 -23.87 18.26
C GLY A 1077 31.89 -22.79 17.68
N ARG A 1078 31.69 -22.80 16.36
CA ARG A 1078 30.89 -21.80 15.64
C ARG A 1078 29.45 -21.82 16.15
N THR A 1079 28.96 -20.67 16.61
CA THR A 1079 27.57 -20.48 17.02
C THR A 1079 26.62 -20.57 15.83
N GLY A 1080 25.69 -21.53 15.87
CA GLY A 1080 24.57 -21.67 14.92
C GLY A 1080 23.33 -22.24 15.63
N PRO A 1081 22.12 -21.77 15.32
CA PRO A 1081 20.90 -22.22 15.96
C PRO A 1081 20.58 -23.69 15.61
N SER A 1082 20.06 -24.43 16.58
CA SER A 1082 19.53 -25.77 16.34
C SER A 1082 18.17 -25.71 15.64
N ILE A 1083 17.87 -26.74 14.85
CA ILE A 1083 16.63 -26.86 14.10
C ILE A 1083 15.94 -28.17 14.46
N SER A 1084 14.62 -28.16 14.58
CA SER A 1084 13.81 -29.35 14.87
C SER A 1084 12.79 -29.64 13.77
N MET A 1085 12.42 -30.92 13.65
CA MET A 1085 11.34 -31.40 12.79
C MET A 1085 10.24 -32.02 13.65
N TRP A 1086 8.99 -31.64 13.35
CA TRP A 1086 7.78 -32.08 14.00
C TRP A 1086 6.81 -32.67 12.99
N LEU A 1087 6.11 -33.75 13.37
CA LEU A 1087 5.16 -34.45 12.48
C LEU A 1087 3.80 -34.65 13.17
N PRO A 1088 2.68 -34.57 12.43
CA PRO A 1088 1.37 -34.97 12.93
C PRO A 1088 1.23 -36.51 12.98
N PRO A 1089 0.19 -37.07 13.64
CA PRO A 1089 0.00 -38.51 13.78
C PRO A 1089 -0.14 -39.23 12.42
N THR A 1090 0.32 -40.48 12.35
CA THR A 1090 0.46 -41.29 11.11
C THR A 1090 -0.83 -41.56 10.33
N GLY A 1091 -2.03 -41.33 10.91
CA GLY A 1091 -3.31 -41.51 10.21
C GLY A 1091 -3.62 -40.44 9.15
N ALA A 1092 -2.91 -39.31 9.17
CA ALA A 1092 -3.04 -38.22 8.18
C ALA A 1092 -2.10 -38.37 6.96
N ARG A 1093 -1.26 -39.41 6.93
CA ARG A 1093 -0.27 -39.66 5.87
C ARG A 1093 -0.59 -40.97 5.15
N ARG A 1094 -1.33 -40.88 4.05
CA ARG A 1094 -1.29 -41.88 2.99
C ARG A 1094 -0.87 -41.20 1.71
#